data_AF-A0A7X8HID6-F1
#
_entry.id   AF-A0A7X8HID6-F1
#
_cell.length_a   1.000
_cell.length_b   1.000
_cell.length_c   1.000
_cell.angle_alpha   90.00
_cell.angle_beta   90.00
_cell.angle_gamma   90.00
#
_symmetry.space_group_name_H-M   'P 1'
#
loop_
_entity.id
_entity.type
_entity.pdbx_description
1 polymer ?
#
loop_
_entity_poly.entity_id
_entity_poly.type
_entity_poly.pdbx_seq_one_letter_code
_entity_poly.pdbx_strand_id
1 'polypeptide(L)'
;MRSLIVAIYVTIYLFAYAAQANTCTPAPSPHYCSTAAPSHTNTSNWLFPNSALNPVDLYTGDKFLQEVDYYGHPQAPDLRLIRYYHSQRPHLSALGTQWHLHFNAQFDPKTSRITFSDGQQRSLPPTDIQTQPPFIIWHASNEESWWFHQSSGWLAQIHFSQRPPLIIHRHTQPELIHQIQSVEQNQHQLHFIYDTNQIPVRLQAVQTPVGEIHYHYQTTSQQQLPFLAHVTYPDQRRLLYHAEPDYQQGNPWAITGKSIQQHWQQPPKRVRSWVYDQKGRVIFSMGTQAHEWVRTYYPDTQFPDQTRLQGPQGLTHVRFDLRLTPPRIVEVSGAGCWGCPPPFTQSQNHVSLQAMQWQRHPDQSTQLHLQLPGWPDLSLHYNAAGQLTQWQNSYQQPVTLHYEGQRAHRINWANNTQHTVHYNSQGQVQTIDYQHAQQTLQTRLSRPHPRHLVIDHPTEQEYLRFNETGQLLSRKIQRHLLPPSSSTPINWHYEERFEYDDQQRLVQHHLPEGGVLQYIWGPKQIERIEWINRQQHTQWVVRKIPLGYEYANLSRRLEVQHGPHHFIYVGTTQTAWWQQLQRQEKGLVTARHQSYDLLPSQPRWHHHYAYNTSRQLVIEKTNAPSPRFYAWRQSGLLAASSSASTPLIQRDAAGWATRWQQDEKDYILGYNALGRLHTVHNPVETVQKNSHNAAGFRIYTQHYPQDQQQFFLYHNKKLVAEYTTHLETKLPTDAVHPISRRYIYLDNQPIAMIDYDAHPDGELLLMHSDHLGAVHIISDLEQNLRWAATYDAFGYATQQAGDLDFHLRREGQYHDMSTNWHDNLLRTYLPQQGHFLEPDPIGPTPFSQLYGYSQQQPLNHTDPWGLLLFAFDGTRYDHTVNSVVHQLHQASQETSYYVAGPGNPETLDWDALIAHSAGRIVRKQWDALIRHLIYLQHNAPHTVVPIDIIGFSRGSALALHFANQVLKYTKNGLFSYTNRYGDHVQMCIQPRFIGLLDTVTQMGILGSHNFLFNFSVSPLWQWVGHAVALHEYRYLFPLHALGTGDNIIEIGLIGAHGDLGGGYPEPTEADTRPLSDIALEWLLWQARAQGLAFDPIPLNSDAKWAYLHDESLLIEFDRDVENYDSLFFVHPSLRNKQFLHPTYGYGARRQVRAFLDRSLSKEEKIHNRVAKVDLEAYYEWLKPYFSTEP
;
A
#
# COMPACT_ATOMS: atom_id res chain seq x y z
N MET A 1 -3.18 -4.97 -17.93
CA MET A 1 -2.69 -5.75 -19.09
C MET A 1 -3.79 -6.40 -19.93
N ARG A 2 -4.84 -7.04 -19.38
CA ARG A 2 -6.11 -7.15 -20.14
C ARG A 2 -6.95 -5.86 -20.17
N SER A 3 -6.54 -4.80 -19.47
CA SER A 3 -6.95 -3.43 -19.84
C SER A 3 -6.16 -2.83 -21.01
N LEU A 4 -5.26 -3.60 -21.63
CA LEU A 4 -4.97 -3.44 -23.06
C LEU A 4 -6.14 -3.96 -23.93
N ILE A 5 -7.27 -4.32 -23.31
CA ILE A 5 -8.62 -4.46 -23.86
C ILE A 5 -9.66 -3.48 -23.25
N VAL A 6 -9.33 -2.73 -22.19
CA VAL A 6 -10.22 -1.71 -21.56
C VAL A 6 -9.72 -0.28 -21.79
N ALA A 7 -8.56 -0.10 -22.39
CA ALA A 7 -8.17 1.08 -23.13
C ALA A 7 -9.19 1.54 -24.24
N ILE A 8 -10.33 0.88 -24.47
CA ILE A 8 -11.54 1.50 -25.06
C ILE A 8 -12.83 1.08 -24.30
N TYR A 9 -12.77 0.79 -23.01
CA TYR A 9 -13.83 1.24 -22.10
C TYR A 9 -13.33 2.35 -21.15
N VAL A 10 -12.24 3.00 -21.56
CA VAL A 10 -12.03 4.47 -21.59
C VAL A 10 -13.37 5.15 -22.00
N THR A 11 -13.68 6.40 -21.69
CA THR A 11 -12.88 7.59 -21.38
C THR A 11 -13.41 8.27 -20.10
N ILE A 12 -13.67 7.56 -18.98
CA ILE A 12 -13.87 8.23 -17.66
C ILE A 12 -13.67 7.32 -16.43
N TYR A 13 -13.99 6.02 -16.44
CA TYR A 13 -13.77 5.13 -15.28
C TYR A 13 -13.16 3.78 -15.70
N LEU A 14 -12.57 3.06 -14.71
CA LEU A 14 -12.14 1.65 -14.77
C LEU A 14 -10.80 1.35 -15.46
N PHE A 15 -9.70 1.80 -14.85
CA PHE A 15 -8.48 1.00 -14.87
C PHE A 15 -8.51 0.00 -13.69
N ALA A 16 -7.63 -1.02 -13.73
CA ALA A 16 -7.06 -1.70 -12.55
C ALA A 16 -5.96 -2.73 -12.94
N TYR A 17 -4.79 -2.62 -12.31
CA TYR A 17 -3.79 -3.67 -12.20
C TYR A 17 -4.19 -4.71 -11.15
N ALA A 18 -3.42 -5.77 -11.14
CA ALA A 18 -2.99 -6.51 -9.95
C ALA A 18 -1.63 -7.15 -10.33
N ALA A 19 -0.91 -7.80 -9.42
CA ALA A 19 -1.27 -8.14 -8.06
C ALA A 19 -0.07 -7.99 -7.09
N GLN A 20 -0.34 -7.89 -5.77
CA GLN A 20 0.22 -8.64 -4.62
C GLN A 20 1.71 -9.12 -4.67
N ALA A 21 2.61 -9.08 -3.67
CA ALA A 21 2.68 -9.39 -2.19
C ALA A 21 2.94 -10.88 -1.79
N ASN A 22 3.55 -11.23 -0.62
CA ASN A 22 3.70 -12.63 -0.10
C ASN A 22 3.67 -12.71 1.47
N THR A 23 3.43 -13.89 2.08
CA THR A 23 2.85 -14.04 3.46
C THR A 23 3.66 -13.49 4.65
N CYS A 24 2.98 -12.88 5.62
CA CYS A 24 3.57 -12.51 6.91
C CYS A 24 3.69 -13.69 7.90
N THR A 25 4.94 -14.04 8.21
CA THR A 25 5.35 -14.61 9.49
C THR A 25 5.48 -13.50 10.54
N PRO A 26 5.52 -13.80 11.86
CA PRO A 26 5.60 -12.75 12.88
C PRO A 26 6.87 -11.91 12.72
N ALA A 27 6.71 -10.59 12.74
CA ALA A 27 7.82 -9.72 13.11
C ALA A 27 8.32 -10.14 14.49
N PRO A 28 9.63 -10.40 14.68
CA PRO A 28 10.18 -10.60 16.02
C PRO A 28 9.82 -9.38 16.88
N SER A 29 9.22 -9.63 18.05
CA SER A 29 8.94 -8.60 19.06
C SER A 29 10.19 -7.75 19.31
N PRO A 30 10.09 -6.42 19.51
CA PRO A 30 11.21 -5.49 19.41
C PRO A 30 12.32 -5.76 20.42
N HIS A 31 13.24 -6.63 20.03
CA HIS A 31 14.55 -6.75 20.65
C HIS A 31 15.42 -5.62 20.13
N TYR A 32 15.35 -4.49 20.84
CA TYR A 32 16.38 -3.46 20.85
C TYR A 32 17.77 -4.08 20.70
N CYS A 33 18.37 -3.91 19.53
CA CYS A 33 19.80 -4.02 19.30
C CYS A 33 20.14 -3.57 17.87
N SER A 34 20.41 -2.26 17.76
CA SER A 34 21.13 -1.49 16.72
C SER A 34 21.59 -2.18 15.43
N THR A 35 21.54 -1.46 14.31
CA THR A 35 22.56 -1.53 13.25
C THR A 35 22.59 -0.21 12.48
N ALA A 36 23.80 0.32 12.29
CA ALA A 36 24.22 1.35 11.32
C ALA A 36 23.66 2.78 11.43
N ALA A 37 24.56 3.75 11.31
CA ALA A 37 24.29 5.14 10.93
C ALA A 37 24.17 5.24 9.40
N PRO A 38 23.55 6.32 8.88
CA PRO A 38 23.72 6.69 7.49
C PRO A 38 25.20 7.05 7.22
N SER A 39 25.79 6.44 6.20
CA SER A 39 27.14 6.76 5.73
C SER A 39 27.09 7.64 4.49
N HIS A 40 27.73 8.82 4.54
CA HIS A 40 27.97 9.60 3.33
C HIS A 40 28.98 8.92 2.40
N THR A 41 28.44 8.49 1.25
CA THR A 41 29.05 8.45 -0.09
C THR A 41 30.31 7.61 -0.39
N ASN A 42 30.13 6.76 -1.41
CA ASN A 42 31.13 6.04 -2.21
C ASN A 42 31.95 4.92 -1.54
N THR A 43 31.47 3.66 -1.69
CA THR A 43 32.26 2.56 -2.30
C THR A 43 31.37 1.36 -2.69
N SER A 44 30.75 1.41 -3.88
CA SER A 44 30.62 0.27 -4.83
C SER A 44 30.37 -1.16 -4.31
N ASN A 45 29.58 -1.40 -3.25
CA ASN A 45 29.52 -2.72 -2.59
C ASN A 45 28.09 -3.22 -2.39
N TRP A 46 27.65 -4.15 -3.23
CA TRP A 46 26.29 -4.68 -3.21
C TRP A 46 26.04 -5.72 -2.11
N LEU A 47 24.83 -5.66 -1.57
CA LEU A 47 24.00 -6.74 -0.99
C LEU A 47 24.20 -7.26 0.44
N PHE A 48 25.38 -7.33 1.06
CA PHE A 48 25.48 -7.82 2.45
C PHE A 48 26.50 -7.06 3.32
N PRO A 49 26.09 -6.40 4.43
CA PRO A 49 27.04 -5.88 5.41
C PRO A 49 27.76 -7.03 6.11
N ASN A 50 29.09 -6.90 6.29
CA ASN A 50 29.98 -7.89 6.92
C ASN A 50 29.74 -8.06 8.44
N SER A 51 28.51 -8.29 8.89
CA SER A 51 28.20 -8.36 10.33
C SER A 51 27.29 -9.54 10.69
N ALA A 52 27.63 -10.25 11.76
CA ALA A 52 26.73 -11.18 12.43
C ALA A 52 26.42 -10.69 13.84
N LEU A 53 25.22 -10.11 14.01
CA LEU A 53 24.70 -9.65 15.30
C LEU A 53 25.35 -8.36 15.85
N ASN A 54 25.31 -7.33 15.01
CA ASN A 54 25.25 -5.93 15.41
C ASN A 54 26.50 -5.40 16.14
N PRO A 55 27.27 -4.54 15.47
CA PRO A 55 28.11 -5.02 14.39
C PRO A 55 29.42 -5.60 14.96
N VAL A 56 29.53 -6.92 14.94
CA VAL A 56 30.83 -7.61 14.97
C VAL A 56 31.26 -7.75 13.53
N ASP A 57 32.36 -7.12 13.15
CA ASP A 57 32.92 -7.25 11.80
C ASP A 57 33.39 -8.69 11.56
N LEU A 58 32.90 -9.32 10.50
CA LEU A 58 33.12 -10.74 10.25
C LEU A 58 34.56 -11.09 9.86
N TYR A 59 35.42 -10.13 9.54
CA TYR A 59 36.81 -10.38 9.13
C TYR A 59 37.81 -10.02 10.24
N THR A 60 37.67 -8.84 10.84
CA THR A 60 38.54 -8.29 11.88
C THR A 60 38.11 -8.67 13.31
N GLY A 61 36.82 -8.90 13.52
CA GLY A 61 36.23 -9.15 14.83
C GLY A 61 36.14 -7.94 15.74
N ASP A 62 36.31 -6.72 15.21
CA ASP A 62 36.08 -5.49 15.99
C ASP A 62 34.61 -5.42 16.41
N LYS A 63 34.38 -5.10 17.68
CA LYS A 63 33.04 -4.86 18.20
C LYS A 63 32.70 -3.39 18.03
N PHE A 64 31.91 -3.09 17.01
CA PHE A 64 31.32 -1.77 16.85
C PHE A 64 29.97 -1.70 17.60
N LEU A 65 29.73 -0.63 18.33
CA LEU A 65 28.42 -0.23 18.85
C LEU A 65 28.16 1.24 18.51
N GLN A 66 26.91 1.53 18.18
CA GLN A 66 26.40 2.88 17.97
C GLN A 66 25.18 3.07 18.86
N GLU A 67 25.19 4.15 19.62
CA GLU A 67 24.15 4.50 20.58
C GLU A 67 23.71 5.93 20.31
N VAL A 68 22.43 6.11 20.00
CA VAL A 68 21.84 7.44 19.85
C VAL A 68 21.25 7.84 21.19
N ASP A 69 21.91 8.77 21.86
CA ASP A 69 21.46 9.32 23.14
C ASP A 69 20.41 10.42 22.95
N TYR A 70 20.55 11.21 21.88
CA TYR A 70 19.60 12.26 21.49
C TYR A 70 19.44 12.28 19.97
N TYR A 71 18.19 12.28 19.50
CA TYR A 71 17.87 12.17 18.07
C TYR A 71 17.84 13.51 17.31
N GLY A 72 18.15 14.62 18.00
CA GLY A 72 18.05 15.98 17.45
C GLY A 72 16.69 16.61 17.66
N HIS A 73 16.60 17.91 17.36
CA HIS A 73 15.33 18.65 17.31
C HIS A 73 14.95 18.88 15.84
N PRO A 74 13.66 18.92 15.44
CA PRO A 74 13.30 19.12 14.02
C PRO A 74 13.86 20.41 13.39
N GLN A 75 14.15 21.44 14.20
CA GLN A 75 14.78 22.69 13.75
C GLN A 75 16.31 22.67 13.78
N ALA A 76 16.91 21.64 14.38
CA ALA A 76 18.34 21.41 14.50
C ALA A 76 18.62 19.90 14.30
N PRO A 77 18.33 19.36 13.10
CA PRO A 77 18.27 17.92 12.88
C PRO A 77 19.64 17.24 12.97
N ASP A 78 20.74 18.00 12.86
CA ASP A 78 22.12 17.51 12.98
C ASP A 78 22.68 17.69 14.39
N LEU A 79 21.96 18.39 15.26
CA LEU A 79 22.25 18.48 16.69
C LEU A 79 21.83 17.19 17.42
N ARG A 80 22.27 16.04 16.89
CA ARG A 80 22.07 14.72 17.49
C ARG A 80 23.13 14.49 18.57
N LEU A 81 22.98 13.46 19.37
CA LEU A 81 24.03 12.98 20.26
C LEU A 81 24.21 11.48 20.02
N ILE A 82 25.21 11.15 19.22
CA ILE A 82 25.58 9.77 18.88
C ILE A 82 26.93 9.45 19.53
N ARG A 83 26.97 8.30 20.21
CA ARG A 83 28.18 7.68 20.75
C ARG A 83 28.55 6.43 19.96
N TYR A 84 29.83 6.27 19.69
CA TYR A 84 30.42 5.10 19.05
C TYR A 84 31.38 4.39 20.01
N TYR A 85 31.48 3.07 19.90
CA TYR A 85 32.40 2.24 20.66
C TYR A 85 33.04 1.20 19.75
N HIS A 86 34.34 0.94 19.95
CA HIS A 86 35.15 -0.04 19.22
C HIS A 86 36.04 -0.85 20.16
N SER A 87 35.89 -2.18 20.23
CA SER A 87 36.69 -3.00 21.15
C SER A 87 38.18 -3.06 20.81
N GLN A 88 38.56 -2.80 19.56
CA GLN A 88 39.96 -2.85 19.10
C GLN A 88 40.65 -1.48 19.02
N ARG A 89 39.97 -0.37 19.38
CA ARG A 89 40.53 0.98 19.31
C ARG A 89 40.74 1.57 20.71
N PRO A 90 41.96 1.50 21.26
CA PRO A 90 42.26 2.12 22.55
C PRO A 90 42.31 3.64 22.41
N HIS A 91 41.28 4.31 22.91
CA HIS A 91 41.21 5.77 22.98
C HIS A 91 40.61 6.19 24.33
N LEU A 92 41.30 7.07 25.05
CA LEU A 92 40.81 7.62 26.32
C LEU A 92 40.00 8.89 26.04
N SER A 93 38.72 8.91 26.39
CA SER A 93 37.87 10.09 26.26
C SER A 93 37.12 10.39 27.55
N ALA A 94 36.49 11.57 27.61
CA ALA A 94 35.62 11.93 28.71
C ALA A 94 34.35 11.06 28.83
N LEU A 95 34.02 10.26 27.79
CA LEU A 95 32.98 9.22 27.83
C LEU A 95 33.51 7.86 28.33
N GLY A 96 34.76 7.78 28.79
CA GLY A 96 35.43 6.53 29.16
C GLY A 96 36.20 5.91 27.99
N THR A 97 37.02 4.91 28.31
CA THR A 97 37.89 4.26 27.32
C THR A 97 37.08 3.61 26.20
N GLN A 98 37.57 3.74 24.95
CA GLN A 98 36.99 3.23 23.70
C GLN A 98 35.69 3.88 23.23
N TRP A 99 35.12 4.83 23.98
CA TRP A 99 33.93 5.60 23.56
C TRP A 99 34.30 6.91 22.88
N HIS A 100 33.59 7.23 21.80
CA HIS A 100 33.73 8.45 21.02
C HIS A 100 32.38 9.14 20.81
N LEU A 101 32.33 10.48 20.88
CA LEU A 101 31.20 11.26 20.37
C LEU A 101 31.36 11.41 18.85
N HIS A 102 30.28 11.34 18.09
CA HIS A 102 30.33 11.58 16.64
C HIS A 102 30.99 12.91 16.25
N PHE A 103 30.84 13.95 17.07
CA PHE A 103 31.51 15.27 16.96
C PHE A 103 33.04 15.26 17.07
N ASN A 104 33.69 14.15 17.49
CA ASN A 104 35.14 14.05 17.70
C ASN A 104 35.90 13.53 16.47
N ALA A 105 35.45 13.90 15.26
CA ALA A 105 36.26 13.69 14.07
C ALA A 105 37.50 14.61 14.09
N GLN A 106 38.62 14.10 13.59
CA GLN A 106 39.89 14.81 13.58
C GLN A 106 40.61 14.65 12.23
N PHE A 107 41.19 15.74 11.75
CA PHE A 107 42.07 15.79 10.59
C PHE A 107 43.54 15.82 11.02
N ASP A 108 44.36 14.91 10.49
CA ASP A 108 45.82 14.94 10.64
C ASP A 108 46.47 15.61 9.41
N PRO A 109 47.05 16.82 9.56
CA PRO A 109 47.72 17.53 8.47
C PRO A 109 49.03 16.87 8.01
N LYS A 110 49.61 15.92 8.77
CA LYS A 110 50.83 15.21 8.35
C LYS A 110 50.56 14.05 7.39
N THR A 111 49.38 13.45 7.49
CA THR A 111 48.98 12.28 6.67
C THR A 111 47.82 12.57 5.73
N SER A 112 47.32 13.82 5.70
CA SER A 112 46.14 14.25 4.94
C SER A 112 44.94 13.35 5.17
N ARG A 113 44.68 12.98 6.43
CA ARG A 113 43.71 11.94 6.78
C ARG A 113 42.69 12.43 7.78
N ILE A 114 41.41 12.22 7.47
CA ILE A 114 40.33 12.35 8.45
C ILE A 114 40.15 11.00 9.13
N THR A 115 40.10 11.01 10.46
CA THR A 115 39.58 9.91 11.27
C THR A 115 38.20 10.30 11.79
N PHE A 116 37.19 9.55 11.38
CA PHE A 116 35.82 9.69 11.86
C PHE A 116 35.63 8.93 13.18
N SER A 117 34.59 9.32 13.90
CA SER A 117 34.29 8.83 15.24
C SER A 117 33.72 7.40 15.27
N ASP A 118 33.23 6.89 14.13
CA ASP A 118 32.90 5.48 13.86
C ASP A 118 34.14 4.67 13.42
N GLY A 119 35.32 5.27 13.55
CA GLY A 119 36.59 4.68 13.20
C GLY A 119 36.90 4.63 11.70
N GLN A 120 36.01 5.08 10.81
CA GLN A 120 36.38 5.16 9.39
C GLN A 120 37.54 6.14 9.20
N GLN A 121 38.46 5.80 8.30
CA GLN A 121 39.56 6.68 7.93
C GLN A 121 39.48 6.99 6.44
N ARG A 122 39.54 8.28 6.10
CA ARG A 122 39.55 8.76 4.72
C ARG A 122 40.84 9.53 4.48
N SER A 123 41.73 8.96 3.68
CA SER A 123 42.86 9.68 3.11
C SER A 123 42.33 10.63 2.04
N LEU A 124 42.71 11.90 2.13
CA LEU A 124 42.33 12.95 1.18
C LEU A 124 43.49 13.23 0.24
N PRO A 125 43.28 13.24 -1.09
CA PRO A 125 44.29 13.74 -2.01
C PRO A 125 44.47 15.26 -1.80
N PRO A 126 45.65 15.83 -2.11
CA PRO A 126 45.92 17.25 -1.88
C PRO A 126 44.98 18.23 -2.60
N THR A 127 44.26 17.77 -3.64
CA THR A 127 43.25 18.53 -4.38
C THR A 127 41.97 18.80 -3.59
N ASP A 128 41.67 17.96 -2.59
CA ASP A 128 40.38 17.96 -1.88
C ASP A 128 40.46 18.72 -0.55
N ILE A 129 41.61 19.36 -0.28
CA ILE A 129 41.93 20.06 0.96
C ILE A 129 42.11 21.54 0.65
N GLN A 130 41.20 22.36 1.18
CA GLN A 130 41.27 23.82 1.08
C GLN A 130 41.71 24.40 2.43
N THR A 131 42.67 25.33 2.44
CA THR A 131 43.11 26.00 3.67
C THR A 131 42.61 27.44 3.71
N GLN A 132 41.88 27.79 4.77
CA GLN A 132 41.37 29.15 5.01
C GLN A 132 41.55 29.46 6.51
N PRO A 133 42.67 30.07 6.93
CA PRO A 133 42.99 30.27 8.34
C PRO A 133 41.85 30.95 9.13
N PRO A 134 41.47 30.45 10.31
CA PRO A 134 42.16 29.42 11.11
C PRO A 134 41.73 27.96 10.82
N PHE A 135 41.12 27.67 9.67
CA PHE A 135 40.54 26.36 9.34
C PHE A 135 41.21 25.64 8.16
N ILE A 136 41.09 24.31 8.19
CA ILE A 136 41.29 23.40 7.07
C ILE A 136 39.92 22.84 6.71
N ILE A 137 39.56 22.90 5.43
CA ILE A 137 38.23 22.58 4.91
C ILE A 137 38.35 21.36 3.99
N TRP A 138 37.52 20.36 4.25
CA TRP A 138 37.30 19.23 3.35
C TRP A 138 35.87 19.27 2.81
N HIS A 139 35.72 19.23 1.49
CA HIS A 139 34.41 19.15 0.84
C HIS A 139 33.99 17.67 0.73
N ALA A 140 33.12 17.24 1.63
CA ALA A 140 32.63 15.85 1.70
C ALA A 140 31.68 15.51 0.55
N SER A 141 30.97 16.52 0.06
CA SER A 141 30.17 16.50 -1.16
C SER A 141 30.02 17.94 -1.69
N ASN A 142 29.31 18.12 -2.79
CA ASN A 142 28.94 19.46 -3.30
C ASN A 142 28.03 20.23 -2.32
N GLU A 143 27.44 19.56 -1.32
CA GLU A 143 26.47 20.13 -0.39
C GLU A 143 26.95 20.16 1.07
N GLU A 144 28.16 19.67 1.36
CA GLU A 144 28.65 19.51 2.73
C GLU A 144 30.16 19.70 2.80
N SER A 145 30.61 20.56 3.72
CA SER A 145 32.03 20.78 4.01
C SER A 145 32.33 20.73 5.51
N TRP A 146 33.41 20.05 5.86
CA TRP A 146 33.85 19.82 7.24
C TRP A 146 35.06 20.71 7.53
N TRP A 147 34.96 21.52 8.58
CA TRP A 147 35.91 22.57 8.92
C TRP A 147 36.64 22.20 10.20
N PHE A 148 37.93 21.89 10.06
CA PHE A 148 38.82 21.47 11.13
C PHE A 148 39.71 22.64 11.55
N HIS A 149 39.93 22.84 12.86
CA HIS A 149 40.76 23.94 13.33
C HIS A 149 42.25 23.66 13.06
N GLN A 150 42.93 24.56 12.33
CA GLN A 150 44.27 24.33 11.77
C GLN A 150 45.35 24.04 12.83
N SER A 151 45.21 24.57 14.05
CA SER A 151 46.20 24.33 15.13
C SER A 151 45.98 23.05 15.95
N SER A 152 44.81 22.41 15.85
CA SER A 152 44.44 21.27 16.72
C SER A 152 43.88 20.05 15.98
N GLY A 153 43.53 20.21 14.70
CA GLY A 153 42.96 19.16 13.85
C GLY A 153 41.51 18.78 14.17
N TRP A 154 40.94 19.29 15.27
CA TRP A 154 39.57 18.95 15.68
C TRP A 154 38.53 19.56 14.77
N LEU A 155 37.45 18.81 14.49
CA LEU A 155 36.25 19.34 13.87
C LEU A 155 35.69 20.49 14.73
N ALA A 156 35.50 21.64 14.07
CA ALA A 156 34.97 22.86 14.67
C ALA A 156 33.60 23.23 14.08
N GLN A 157 33.39 23.02 12.77
CA GLN A 157 32.11 23.29 12.12
C GLN A 157 31.81 22.26 11.03
N ILE A 158 30.54 21.92 10.83
CA ILE A 158 30.07 21.28 9.59
C ILE A 158 29.15 22.29 8.90
N HIS A 159 29.52 22.71 7.70
CA HIS A 159 28.73 23.60 6.86
C HIS A 159 27.98 22.79 5.82
N PHE A 160 26.71 23.12 5.65
CA PHE A 160 25.85 22.50 4.67
C PHE A 160 25.37 23.58 3.70
N SER A 161 25.29 23.28 2.40
CA SER A 161 24.93 24.25 1.35
C SER A 161 23.53 24.86 1.51
N GLN A 162 22.66 24.17 2.26
CA GLN A 162 21.26 24.49 2.47
C GLN A 162 20.89 24.76 3.94
N ARG A 163 21.72 24.36 4.92
CA ARG A 163 21.39 24.33 6.37
C ARG A 163 22.22 25.31 7.20
N PRO A 164 21.71 25.79 8.35
CA PRO A 164 22.56 26.41 9.37
C PRO A 164 23.72 25.48 9.74
N PRO A 165 24.97 25.98 9.79
CA PRO A 165 26.12 25.16 10.13
C PRO A 165 25.98 24.61 11.55
N LEU A 166 26.43 23.37 11.74
CA LEU A 166 26.63 22.79 13.05
C LEU A 166 27.95 23.34 13.61
N ILE A 167 27.91 24.08 14.72
CA ILE A 167 29.08 24.70 15.32
C ILE A 167 29.43 23.99 16.63
N ILE A 168 30.68 23.57 16.77
CA ILE A 168 31.20 22.82 17.92
C ILE A 168 32.14 23.73 18.71
N HIS A 169 31.66 24.28 19.81
CA HIS A 169 32.45 25.08 20.74
C HIS A 169 33.22 24.15 21.68
N ARG A 170 34.54 24.36 21.81
CA ARG A 170 35.42 23.54 22.64
C ARG A 170 36.12 24.40 23.70
N HIS A 171 36.28 23.84 24.90
CA HIS A 171 36.97 24.51 26.01
C HIS A 171 38.45 24.81 25.67
N THR A 172 38.90 25.99 26.11
CA THR A 172 40.28 26.49 25.99
C THR A 172 41.06 26.43 27.29
N GLN A 173 40.39 26.16 28.42
CA GLN A 173 41.01 26.03 29.74
C GLN A 173 41.89 24.75 29.80
N PRO A 174 43.07 24.77 30.44
CA PRO A 174 44.00 23.63 30.46
C PRO A 174 43.38 22.31 30.93
N GLU A 175 42.51 22.36 31.94
CA GLU A 175 41.84 21.21 32.55
C GLU A 175 40.78 20.54 31.66
N LEU A 176 40.22 21.27 30.70
CA LEU A 176 39.17 20.81 29.78
C LEU A 176 39.57 20.95 28.31
N ILE A 177 40.86 21.18 28.01
CA ILE A 177 41.29 21.58 26.67
C ILE A 177 40.81 20.61 25.59
N HIS A 178 40.21 21.17 24.53
CA HIS A 178 39.58 20.45 23.41
C HIS A 178 38.32 19.62 23.75
N GLN A 179 37.87 19.53 25.01
CA GLN A 179 36.55 18.99 25.33
C GLN A 179 35.46 19.89 24.75
N ILE A 180 34.33 19.30 24.34
CA ILE A 180 33.22 20.04 23.75
C ILE A 180 32.51 20.79 24.88
N GLN A 181 32.49 22.11 24.84
CA GLN A 181 31.72 22.91 25.80
C GLN A 181 30.23 22.86 25.42
N SER A 182 29.96 23.14 24.15
CA SER A 182 28.62 23.03 23.58
C SER A 182 28.68 22.74 22.09
N VAL A 183 27.62 22.12 21.57
CA VAL A 183 27.35 22.11 20.13
C VAL A 183 26.06 22.89 19.90
N GLU A 184 26.03 23.71 18.88
CA GLU A 184 24.84 24.50 18.51
C GLU A 184 24.50 24.38 17.03
N GLN A 185 23.21 24.43 16.75
CA GLN A 185 22.67 24.59 15.41
C GLN A 185 21.32 25.30 15.53
N ASN A 186 21.12 26.38 14.77
CA ASN A 186 19.85 27.08 14.67
C ASN A 186 19.20 27.45 16.04
N GLN A 187 19.98 28.08 16.93
CA GLN A 187 19.59 28.48 18.30
C GLN A 187 19.28 27.33 19.28
N HIS A 188 19.30 26.07 18.84
CA HIS A 188 19.31 24.91 19.75
C HIS A 188 20.76 24.59 20.13
N GLN A 189 20.97 24.19 21.38
CA GLN A 189 22.30 23.93 21.93
C GLN A 189 22.28 22.67 22.80
N LEU A 190 23.33 21.86 22.70
CA LEU A 190 23.69 20.82 23.65
C LEU A 190 24.80 21.37 24.54
N HIS A 191 24.57 21.46 25.85
CA HIS A 191 25.62 21.84 26.80
C HIS A 191 26.18 20.59 27.48
N PHE A 192 27.50 20.42 27.41
CA PHE A 192 28.22 19.30 28.00
C PHE A 192 28.73 19.74 29.38
N ILE A 193 28.53 18.90 30.39
CA ILE A 193 28.90 19.17 31.79
C ILE A 193 29.94 18.15 32.21
N TYR A 194 31.10 18.62 32.66
CA TYR A 194 32.23 17.78 33.04
C TYR A 194 32.49 17.83 34.54
N ASP A 195 32.82 16.68 35.13
CA ASP A 195 33.43 16.62 36.46
C ASP A 195 34.95 16.82 36.33
N THR A 196 35.41 17.99 36.79
CA THR A 196 36.82 18.40 36.80
C THR A 196 37.57 17.94 38.05
N ASN A 197 36.88 17.38 39.05
CA ASN A 197 37.51 16.83 40.27
C ASN A 197 38.17 15.46 40.03
N GLN A 198 37.98 14.90 38.83
CA GLN A 198 38.53 13.61 38.42
C GLN A 198 39.45 13.78 37.22
N ILE A 199 40.60 13.11 37.25
CA ILE A 199 41.58 13.10 36.15
C ILE A 199 41.69 11.65 35.64
N PRO A 200 41.46 11.38 34.33
CA PRO A 200 40.98 12.31 33.31
C PRO A 200 39.54 12.80 33.60
N VAL A 201 39.24 14.01 33.11
CA VAL A 201 37.91 14.63 33.21
C VAL A 201 36.82 13.76 32.59
N ARG A 202 35.63 13.76 33.20
CA ARG A 202 34.52 12.89 32.80
C ARG A 202 33.32 13.72 32.38
N LEU A 203 32.67 13.35 31.29
CA LEU A 203 31.39 13.93 30.91
C LEU A 203 30.35 13.41 31.90
N GLN A 204 29.89 14.24 32.83
CA GLN A 204 28.90 13.89 33.84
C GLN A 204 27.49 13.89 33.24
N ALA A 205 27.19 14.90 32.41
CA ALA A 205 25.88 15.04 31.79
C ALA A 205 25.95 15.82 30.47
N VAL A 206 24.89 15.67 29.66
CA VAL A 206 24.59 16.57 28.54
C VAL A 206 23.18 17.10 28.73
N GLN A 207 23.05 18.42 28.81
CA GLN A 207 21.77 19.10 28.78
C GLN A 207 21.28 19.15 27.33
N THR A 208 20.10 18.57 27.09
CA THR A 208 19.43 18.58 25.78
C THR A 208 18.13 19.37 25.87
N PRO A 209 17.56 19.84 24.74
CA PRO A 209 16.25 20.50 24.71
C PRO A 209 15.08 19.70 25.30
N VAL A 210 15.23 18.38 25.53
CA VAL A 210 14.19 17.50 26.09
C VAL A 210 14.51 16.98 27.50
N GLY A 211 15.58 17.48 28.12
CA GLY A 211 16.05 17.09 29.46
C GLY A 211 17.52 16.70 29.50
N GLU A 212 18.00 16.37 30.70
CA GLU A 212 19.40 16.04 30.95
C GLU A 212 19.67 14.54 30.81
N ILE A 213 20.76 14.19 30.11
CA ILE A 213 21.25 12.80 29.96
C ILE A 213 22.47 12.66 30.87
N HIS A 214 22.43 11.73 31.82
CA HIS A 214 23.50 11.53 32.80
C HIS A 214 24.35 10.29 32.49
N TYR A 215 25.67 10.43 32.63
CA TYR A 215 26.65 9.39 32.33
C TYR A 215 27.34 8.94 33.63
N HIS A 216 27.26 7.65 33.92
CA HIS A 216 27.72 7.09 35.19
C HIS A 216 28.88 6.11 34.97
N TYR A 217 29.99 6.39 35.65
CA TYR A 217 31.24 5.66 35.49
C TYR A 217 31.52 4.76 36.68
N GLN A 218 32.26 3.69 36.44
CA GLN A 218 32.87 2.88 37.48
C GLN A 218 34.40 2.95 37.36
N THR A 219 35.05 3.12 38.50
CA THR A 219 36.48 2.86 38.73
C THR A 219 36.56 1.58 39.53
N THR A 220 36.96 0.47 38.92
CA THR A 220 37.23 -0.74 39.70
C THR A 220 38.57 -0.62 40.43
N SER A 221 38.76 -1.40 41.49
CA SER A 221 39.99 -1.42 42.30
C SER A 221 41.24 -1.88 41.53
N GLN A 222 41.10 -2.35 40.28
CA GLN A 222 42.19 -2.71 39.36
C GLN A 222 42.41 -1.67 38.25
N GLN A 223 41.60 -0.61 38.15
CA GLN A 223 41.60 0.33 37.02
C GLN A 223 41.88 1.78 37.45
N GLN A 224 42.95 2.37 36.90
CA GLN A 224 43.24 3.81 37.02
C GLN A 224 42.47 4.68 36.01
N LEU A 225 41.63 4.10 35.14
CA LEU A 225 40.90 4.81 34.07
C LEU A 225 39.40 4.44 34.07
N PRO A 226 38.49 5.36 33.66
CA PRO A 226 37.05 5.18 33.78
C PRO A 226 36.42 4.26 32.73
N PHE A 227 35.54 3.36 33.19
CA PHE A 227 34.59 2.63 32.35
C PHE A 227 33.19 3.24 32.46
N LEU A 228 32.50 3.44 31.34
CA LEU A 228 31.10 3.93 31.32
C LEU A 228 30.15 2.77 31.65
N ALA A 229 29.65 2.75 32.88
CA ALA A 229 28.83 1.64 33.39
C ALA A 229 27.36 1.75 32.97
N HIS A 230 26.79 2.96 32.99
CA HIS A 230 25.45 3.19 32.44
C HIS A 230 25.19 4.65 32.05
N VAL A 231 24.18 4.82 31.20
CA VAL A 231 23.58 6.11 30.83
C VAL A 231 22.13 6.14 31.30
N THR A 232 21.73 7.25 31.91
CA THR A 232 20.36 7.52 32.39
C THR A 232 19.74 8.63 31.53
N TYR A 233 18.58 8.36 30.96
CA TYR A 233 17.85 9.28 30.09
C TYR A 233 16.75 10.06 30.86
N PRO A 234 16.22 11.18 30.31
CA PRO A 234 15.18 11.99 30.96
C PRO A 234 13.89 11.23 31.33
N ASP A 235 13.59 10.14 30.62
CA ASP A 235 12.47 9.21 30.86
C ASP A 235 12.74 8.21 32.02
N GLN A 236 13.85 8.36 32.74
CA GLN A 236 14.37 7.44 33.78
C GLN A 236 14.78 6.05 33.26
N ARG A 237 14.80 5.83 31.94
CA ARG A 237 15.33 4.61 31.32
C ARG A 237 16.84 4.57 31.50
N ARG A 238 17.38 3.38 31.78
CA ARG A 238 18.83 3.16 31.88
C ARG A 238 19.32 2.16 30.84
N LEU A 239 20.47 2.49 30.25
CA LEU A 239 21.23 1.64 29.36
C LEU A 239 22.54 1.27 30.05
N LEU A 240 22.75 -0.01 30.32
CA LEU A 240 23.87 -0.49 31.13
C LEU A 240 24.85 -1.31 30.29
N TYR A 241 26.14 -1.08 30.51
CA TYR A 241 27.24 -1.80 29.88
C TYR A 241 27.97 -2.64 30.93
N HIS A 242 28.34 -3.86 30.55
CA HIS A 242 28.98 -4.81 31.45
C HIS A 242 30.46 -4.99 31.08
N ALA A 243 31.31 -5.05 32.10
CA ALA A 243 32.73 -5.33 32.02
C ALA A 243 33.04 -6.49 32.99
N GLU A 244 33.09 -7.70 32.45
CA GLU A 244 33.27 -8.94 33.21
C GLU A 244 34.66 -9.54 32.88
N PRO A 245 35.65 -9.52 33.79
CA PRO A 245 37.04 -9.87 33.49
C PRO A 245 37.22 -11.23 32.78
N ASP A 246 36.44 -12.24 33.17
CA ASP A 246 36.45 -13.59 32.59
C ASP A 246 36.14 -13.61 31.08
N TYR A 247 35.31 -12.67 30.61
CA TYR A 247 34.91 -12.56 29.20
C TYR A 247 35.71 -11.50 28.43
N GLN A 248 36.49 -10.66 29.13
CA GLN A 248 37.34 -9.61 28.57
C GLN A 248 38.71 -10.10 28.09
N GLN A 249 39.19 -11.24 28.58
CA GLN A 249 40.45 -11.89 28.15
C GLN A 249 41.67 -10.95 28.09
N GLY A 250 41.79 -10.05 29.07
CA GLY A 250 42.90 -9.09 29.18
C GLY A 250 42.65 -7.72 28.54
N ASN A 251 41.49 -7.48 27.92
CA ASN A 251 41.06 -6.15 27.49
C ASN A 251 40.05 -5.55 28.52
N PRO A 252 40.50 -4.84 29.57
CA PRO A 252 39.63 -4.38 30.66
C PRO A 252 38.57 -3.35 30.26
N TRP A 253 38.61 -2.86 29.01
CA TRP A 253 37.66 -1.92 28.43
C TRP A 253 36.60 -2.60 27.55
N ALA A 254 36.77 -3.89 27.25
CA ALA A 254 35.88 -4.62 26.36
C ALA A 254 34.46 -4.75 26.96
N ILE A 255 33.44 -4.32 26.22
CA ILE A 255 32.04 -4.44 26.66
C ILE A 255 31.59 -5.88 26.46
N THR A 256 31.39 -6.61 27.56
CA THR A 256 31.00 -8.03 27.60
C THR A 256 29.48 -8.23 27.58
N GLY A 257 28.71 -7.16 27.74
CA GLY A 257 27.25 -7.22 27.60
C GLY A 257 26.56 -5.88 27.64
N LYS A 258 25.28 -5.89 27.26
CA LYS A 258 24.38 -4.74 27.28
C LYS A 258 23.07 -5.13 27.97
N SER A 259 22.59 -4.28 28.89
CA SER A 259 21.27 -4.42 29.51
C SER A 259 20.43 -3.16 29.32
N ILE A 260 19.11 -3.34 29.29
CA ILE A 260 18.12 -2.26 29.23
C ILE A 260 17.24 -2.35 30.47
N GLN A 261 16.95 -1.20 31.07
CA GLN A 261 16.09 -1.07 32.24
C GLN A 261 15.09 0.06 31.97
N GLN A 262 13.81 -0.30 31.82
CA GLN A 262 12.76 0.65 31.43
C GLN A 262 12.37 1.61 32.55
N HIS A 263 12.52 1.20 33.82
CA HIS A 263 12.23 2.03 34.99
C HIS A 263 13.12 1.60 36.16
N TRP A 264 13.49 2.52 37.06
CA TRP A 264 14.48 2.27 38.11
C TRP A 264 14.09 1.14 39.08
N GLN A 265 12.80 0.87 39.25
CA GLN A 265 12.24 -0.19 40.10
C GLN A 265 12.31 -1.61 39.49
N GLN A 266 12.45 -1.74 38.16
CA GLN A 266 12.53 -3.04 37.50
C GLN A 266 13.99 -3.50 37.42
N PRO A 267 14.31 -4.80 37.55
CA PRO A 267 15.68 -5.28 37.34
C PRO A 267 16.13 -5.06 35.87
N PRO A 268 17.41 -4.72 35.61
CA PRO A 268 17.91 -4.55 34.25
C PRO A 268 17.92 -5.88 33.49
N LYS A 269 17.36 -5.91 32.28
CA LYS A 269 17.32 -7.11 31.42
C LYS A 269 18.53 -7.11 30.48
N ARG A 270 19.39 -8.13 30.58
CA ARG A 270 20.50 -8.35 29.63
C ARG A 270 19.92 -8.70 28.26
N VAL A 271 20.33 -7.96 27.23
CA VAL A 271 19.84 -8.12 25.85
C VAL A 271 20.90 -8.69 24.91
N ARG A 272 22.19 -8.53 25.26
CA ARG A 272 23.33 -9.11 24.53
C ARG A 272 24.48 -9.44 25.48
N SER A 273 25.29 -10.41 25.06
CA SER A 273 26.56 -10.78 25.67
C SER A 273 27.62 -11.03 24.59
N TRP A 274 28.88 -10.73 24.91
CA TRP A 274 30.04 -10.92 24.04
C TRP A 274 31.23 -11.46 24.83
N VAL A 275 31.98 -12.38 24.21
CA VAL A 275 33.26 -12.90 24.74
C VAL A 275 34.36 -12.61 23.72
N TYR A 276 35.49 -12.13 24.22
CA TYR A 276 36.63 -11.71 23.41
C TYR A 276 37.76 -12.76 23.45
N ASP A 277 38.68 -12.70 22.49
CA ASP A 277 39.99 -13.34 22.60
C ASP A 277 41.07 -12.37 23.09
N GLN A 278 42.29 -12.86 23.31
CA GLN A 278 43.46 -12.06 23.70
C GLN A 278 43.85 -10.95 22.70
N LYS A 279 43.27 -10.94 21.49
CA LYS A 279 43.47 -9.90 20.47
C LYS A 279 42.34 -8.87 20.46
N GLY A 280 41.35 -8.99 21.35
CA GLY A 280 40.18 -8.10 21.40
C GLY A 280 39.14 -8.37 20.31
N ARG A 281 39.15 -9.57 19.70
CA ARG A 281 38.15 -10.00 18.70
C ARG A 281 36.98 -10.71 19.36
N VAL A 282 35.75 -10.43 18.95
CA VAL A 282 34.56 -11.14 19.50
C VAL A 282 34.49 -12.56 18.94
N ILE A 283 34.80 -13.55 19.77
CA ILE A 283 34.74 -14.98 19.41
C ILE A 283 33.38 -15.62 19.72
N PHE A 284 32.53 -14.95 20.50
CA PHE A 284 31.20 -15.43 20.84
C PHE A 284 30.22 -14.29 21.09
N SER A 285 29.03 -14.39 20.50
CA SER A 285 27.91 -13.46 20.65
C SER A 285 26.66 -14.22 21.10
N MET A 286 25.91 -13.64 22.05
CA MET A 286 24.64 -14.20 22.54
C MET A 286 23.57 -13.13 22.68
N GLY A 287 22.32 -13.49 22.35
CA GLY A 287 21.10 -12.71 22.53
C GLY A 287 20.36 -13.05 23.81
N THR A 288 19.04 -13.17 23.70
CA THR A 288 18.08 -13.36 24.80
C THR A 288 17.38 -14.71 24.81
N GLN A 289 17.31 -15.41 23.68
CA GLN A 289 16.68 -16.73 23.55
C GLN A 289 17.75 -17.83 23.37
N ALA A 290 17.40 -19.08 23.69
CA ALA A 290 18.36 -20.19 23.74
C ALA A 290 19.03 -20.53 22.38
N HIS A 291 18.43 -20.13 21.26
CA HIS A 291 18.97 -20.30 19.90
C HIS A 291 19.69 -19.04 19.37
N GLU A 292 19.68 -17.95 20.12
CA GLU A 292 20.29 -16.67 19.74
C GLU A 292 21.77 -16.65 20.13
N TRP A 293 22.60 -17.53 19.56
CA TRP A 293 24.05 -17.51 19.78
C TRP A 293 24.84 -17.85 18.52
N VAL A 294 26.02 -17.23 18.39
CA VAL A 294 27.00 -17.48 17.32
C VAL A 294 28.40 -17.48 17.92
N ARG A 295 29.19 -18.51 17.58
CA ARG A 295 30.63 -18.58 17.82
C ARG A 295 31.38 -18.29 16.51
N THR A 296 32.37 -17.42 16.55
CA THR A 296 33.10 -16.95 15.37
C THR A 296 34.52 -17.48 15.36
N TYR A 297 34.88 -18.14 14.25
CA TYR A 297 36.24 -18.55 13.93
C TYR A 297 36.72 -17.72 12.74
N TYR A 298 37.48 -16.67 13.06
CA TYR A 298 38.11 -15.76 12.09
C TYR A 298 39.12 -16.47 11.18
N PRO A 299 39.55 -15.84 10.08
CA PRO A 299 40.55 -16.39 9.18
C PRO A 299 41.85 -16.76 9.90
N ASP A 300 42.45 -17.86 9.47
CA ASP A 300 43.68 -18.43 10.00
C ASP A 300 44.60 -18.92 8.86
N THR A 301 45.73 -19.56 9.19
CA THR A 301 46.68 -20.05 8.18
C THR A 301 46.15 -21.21 7.32
N GLN A 302 45.07 -21.87 7.74
CA GLN A 302 44.40 -22.95 7.00
C GLN A 302 43.26 -22.39 6.14
N PHE A 303 42.59 -21.32 6.60
CA PHE A 303 41.44 -20.68 5.96
C PHE A 303 41.64 -19.16 5.92
N PRO A 304 42.49 -18.62 5.03
CA PRO A 304 42.90 -17.22 5.04
C PRO A 304 41.84 -16.25 4.50
N ASP A 305 40.91 -16.74 3.68
CA ASP A 305 39.85 -15.98 3.02
C ASP A 305 38.45 -16.26 3.59
N GLN A 306 38.36 -16.94 4.73
CA GLN A 306 37.09 -17.50 5.22
C GLN A 306 36.89 -17.32 6.73
N THR A 307 35.73 -16.78 7.10
CA THR A 307 35.21 -16.82 8.48
C THR A 307 34.20 -17.95 8.61
N ARG A 308 34.29 -18.73 9.69
CA ARG A 308 33.34 -19.79 10.02
C ARG A 308 32.52 -19.38 11.23
N LEU A 309 31.20 -19.48 11.12
CA LEU A 309 30.23 -19.11 12.13
C LEU A 309 29.49 -20.36 12.57
N GLN A 310 29.58 -20.71 13.85
CA GLN A 310 28.87 -21.85 14.43
C GLN A 310 27.69 -21.33 15.24
N GLY A 311 26.48 -21.76 14.87
CA GLY A 311 25.25 -21.54 15.62
C GLY A 311 24.55 -22.86 15.98
N PRO A 312 23.34 -22.81 16.56
CA PRO A 312 22.60 -24.01 16.95
C PRO A 312 22.15 -24.89 15.77
N GLN A 313 22.12 -24.35 14.54
CA GLN A 313 21.74 -25.09 13.33
C GLN A 313 22.94 -25.76 12.63
N GLY A 314 24.18 -25.41 12.98
CA GLY A 314 25.39 -25.95 12.36
C GLY A 314 26.44 -24.88 12.07
N LEU A 315 27.32 -25.18 11.12
CA LEU A 315 28.35 -24.25 10.64
C LEU A 315 27.86 -23.48 9.40
N THR A 316 28.19 -22.20 9.35
CA THR A 316 28.06 -21.32 8.19
C THR A 316 29.45 -20.82 7.81
N HIS A 317 29.74 -20.84 6.51
CA HIS A 317 31.00 -20.40 5.92
C HIS A 317 30.76 -19.09 5.19
N VAL A 318 31.60 -18.10 5.45
CA VAL A 318 31.57 -16.78 4.80
C VAL A 318 32.92 -16.57 4.14
N ARG A 319 32.95 -16.49 2.80
CA ARG A 319 34.18 -16.35 2.02
C ARG A 319 34.34 -14.94 1.46
N PHE A 320 35.55 -14.40 1.52
CA PHE A 320 35.88 -13.03 1.16
C PHE A 320 36.80 -12.94 -0.06
N ASP A 321 36.60 -11.92 -0.90
CA ASP A 321 37.62 -11.52 -1.88
C ASP A 321 38.67 -10.63 -1.21
N LEU A 322 39.83 -11.21 -0.93
CA LEU A 322 40.97 -10.51 -0.30
C LEU A 322 41.71 -9.55 -1.23
N ARG A 323 41.37 -9.51 -2.54
CA ARG A 323 41.96 -8.54 -3.48
C ARG A 323 41.35 -7.14 -3.32
N LEU A 324 40.24 -7.04 -2.60
CA LEU A 324 39.50 -5.81 -2.33
C LEU A 324 39.84 -5.32 -0.91
N THR A 325 40.02 -4.02 -0.74
CA THR A 325 40.34 -3.40 0.55
C THR A 325 39.26 -2.36 0.89
N PRO A 326 38.43 -2.58 1.93
CA PRO A 326 38.36 -3.77 2.78
C PRO A 326 37.83 -5.02 2.04
N PRO A 327 38.09 -6.25 2.55
CA PRO A 327 37.58 -7.50 1.96
C PRO A 327 36.05 -7.58 1.94
N ARG A 328 35.50 -8.28 0.94
CA ARG A 328 34.06 -8.31 0.61
C ARG A 328 33.56 -9.73 0.46
N ILE A 329 32.36 -10.03 0.96
CA ILE A 329 31.77 -11.38 0.89
C ILE A 329 31.40 -11.72 -0.56
N VAL A 330 31.81 -12.90 -1.03
CA VAL A 330 31.49 -13.44 -2.37
C VAL A 330 30.64 -14.70 -2.35
N GLU A 331 30.58 -15.37 -1.20
CA GLU A 331 29.87 -16.63 -1.03
C GLU A 331 29.51 -16.81 0.44
N VAL A 332 28.29 -17.30 0.70
CA VAL A 332 27.87 -17.79 2.01
C VAL A 332 27.24 -19.15 1.84
N SER A 333 27.72 -20.13 2.60
CA SER A 333 27.32 -21.53 2.47
C SER A 333 27.24 -22.24 3.82
N GLY A 334 26.55 -23.39 3.90
CA GLY A 334 26.31 -24.11 5.15
C GLY A 334 24.91 -23.88 5.74
N ALA A 335 24.77 -24.14 7.04
CA ALA A 335 23.48 -24.30 7.71
C ALA A 335 22.68 -22.99 7.95
N GLY A 336 23.33 -21.83 7.82
CA GLY A 336 22.81 -20.58 8.35
C GLY A 336 23.01 -20.45 9.86
N CYS A 337 22.92 -19.22 10.37
CA CYS A 337 22.93 -18.94 11.79
C CYS A 337 22.20 -17.63 12.11
N TRP A 338 21.78 -17.47 13.38
CA TRP A 338 21.02 -16.30 13.83
C TRP A 338 21.82 -15.01 13.59
N GLY A 339 21.26 -14.11 12.77
CA GLY A 339 21.88 -12.84 12.38
C GLY A 339 23.06 -12.95 11.41
N CYS A 340 23.35 -14.12 10.86
CA CYS A 340 24.33 -14.31 9.80
C CYS A 340 23.71 -13.98 8.41
N PRO A 341 24.51 -13.64 7.39
CA PRO A 341 23.98 -13.49 6.03
C PRO A 341 23.35 -14.81 5.52
N PRO A 342 22.32 -14.76 4.66
CA PRO A 342 21.71 -15.95 4.09
C PRO A 342 22.66 -16.67 3.13
N PRO A 343 22.54 -18.00 2.91
CA PRO A 343 23.34 -18.70 1.91
C PRO A 343 23.06 -18.20 0.49
N PHE A 344 24.11 -17.88 -0.26
CA PHE A 344 24.05 -17.47 -1.67
C PHE A 344 25.33 -17.82 -2.42
N THR A 345 25.22 -17.98 -3.73
CA THR A 345 26.35 -18.05 -4.66
C THR A 345 26.21 -16.98 -5.74
N GLN A 346 27.25 -16.16 -5.88
CA GLN A 346 27.34 -15.11 -6.89
C GLN A 346 28.50 -15.40 -7.85
N SER A 347 28.21 -15.26 -9.14
CA SER A 347 29.21 -15.17 -10.21
C SER A 347 29.01 -13.86 -10.98
N GLN A 348 29.82 -13.57 -12.01
CA GLN A 348 29.72 -12.32 -12.76
C GLN A 348 28.33 -12.07 -13.39
N ASN A 349 27.68 -13.12 -13.91
CA ASN A 349 26.43 -13.00 -14.69
C ASN A 349 25.26 -13.85 -14.14
N HIS A 350 25.46 -14.59 -13.04
CA HIS A 350 24.45 -15.46 -12.44
C HIS A 350 24.47 -15.36 -10.92
N VAL A 351 23.28 -15.23 -10.33
CA VAL A 351 23.04 -15.22 -8.89
C VAL A 351 21.99 -16.27 -8.57
N SER A 352 22.30 -17.16 -7.63
CA SER A 352 21.37 -18.17 -7.13
C SER A 352 21.08 -17.94 -5.65
N LEU A 353 19.79 -17.82 -5.32
CA LEU A 353 19.29 -17.60 -3.97
C LEU A 353 18.04 -18.47 -3.75
N GLN A 354 18.22 -19.63 -3.13
CA GLN A 354 17.14 -20.57 -2.80
C GLN A 354 16.28 -20.97 -4.02
N ALA A 355 15.04 -20.46 -4.10
CA ALA A 355 14.05 -20.74 -5.13
C ALA A 355 14.11 -19.75 -6.32
N MET A 356 15.07 -18.84 -6.32
CA MET A 356 15.26 -17.80 -7.33
C MET A 356 16.60 -17.99 -8.04
N GLN A 357 16.57 -17.98 -9.37
CA GLN A 357 17.76 -17.90 -10.21
C GLN A 357 17.66 -16.66 -11.10
N TRP A 358 18.69 -15.82 -11.06
CA TRP A 358 18.81 -14.64 -11.89
C TRP A 358 20.00 -14.80 -12.84
N GLN A 359 19.77 -14.48 -14.12
CA GLN A 359 20.77 -14.53 -15.17
C GLN A 359 20.76 -13.23 -15.97
N ARG A 360 21.94 -12.66 -16.20
CA ARG A 360 22.14 -11.52 -17.11
C ARG A 360 22.80 -11.98 -18.40
N HIS A 361 22.24 -11.57 -19.53
CA HIS A 361 22.74 -11.89 -20.87
C HIS A 361 23.72 -10.81 -21.37
N PRO A 362 24.54 -11.08 -22.41
CA PRO A 362 25.51 -10.12 -22.93
C PRO A 362 24.91 -8.83 -23.51
N ASP A 363 23.64 -8.87 -23.93
CA ASP A 363 22.85 -7.71 -24.39
C ASP A 363 22.23 -6.90 -23.24
N GLN A 364 22.63 -7.19 -22.00
CA GLN A 364 22.11 -6.65 -20.74
C GLN A 364 20.67 -7.03 -20.39
N SER A 365 19.96 -7.81 -21.22
CA SER A 365 18.67 -8.39 -20.82
C SER A 365 18.84 -9.31 -19.61
N THR A 366 17.78 -9.46 -18.82
CA THR A 366 17.79 -10.34 -17.64
C THR A 366 16.65 -11.34 -17.69
N GLN A 367 16.95 -12.56 -17.24
CA GLN A 367 15.97 -13.61 -17.02
C GLN A 367 15.93 -13.96 -15.54
N LEU A 368 14.71 -14.05 -15.01
CA LEU A 368 14.44 -14.43 -13.62
C LEU A 368 13.58 -15.70 -13.62
N HIS A 369 14.12 -16.79 -13.08
CA HIS A 369 13.40 -18.04 -12.88
C HIS A 369 12.97 -18.16 -11.41
N LEU A 370 11.68 -18.42 -11.18
CA LEU A 370 11.05 -18.39 -9.87
C LEU A 370 10.30 -19.69 -9.59
N GLN A 371 10.66 -20.37 -8.51
CA GLN A 371 9.93 -21.52 -7.96
C GLN A 371 9.01 -21.06 -6.83
N LEU A 372 7.93 -20.35 -7.19
CA LEU A 372 6.97 -19.76 -6.25
C LEU A 372 5.59 -20.47 -6.28
N PRO A 373 4.90 -20.60 -5.13
CA PRO A 373 3.49 -21.00 -5.11
C PRO A 373 2.64 -20.04 -5.96
N GLY A 374 1.64 -20.58 -6.66
CA GLY A 374 0.74 -19.81 -7.53
C GLY A 374 1.09 -19.90 -9.01
N TRP A 375 2.38 -19.81 -9.36
CA TRP A 375 2.88 -19.78 -10.74
C TRP A 375 4.06 -20.78 -10.91
N PRO A 376 3.77 -22.08 -11.11
CA PRO A 376 4.79 -23.13 -11.16
C PRO A 376 5.67 -23.05 -12.41
N ASP A 377 6.99 -23.08 -12.21
CA ASP A 377 8.04 -22.90 -13.22
C ASP A 377 7.99 -21.54 -13.95
N LEU A 378 7.72 -20.47 -13.19
CA LEU A 378 7.64 -19.12 -13.72
C LEU A 378 9.00 -18.61 -14.21
N SER A 379 9.07 -18.23 -15.49
CA SER A 379 10.18 -17.46 -16.06
C SER A 379 9.70 -16.08 -16.49
N LEU A 380 10.41 -15.04 -16.05
CA LEU A 380 10.22 -13.64 -16.42
C LEU A 380 11.44 -13.16 -17.21
N HIS A 381 11.21 -12.42 -18.30
CA HIS A 381 12.27 -11.83 -19.12
C HIS A 381 12.11 -10.31 -19.17
N TYR A 382 13.22 -9.60 -18.96
CA TYR A 382 13.30 -8.15 -18.97
C TYR A 382 14.31 -7.69 -20.03
N ASN A 383 13.99 -6.61 -20.74
CA ASN A 383 14.96 -5.97 -21.63
C ASN A 383 16.05 -5.22 -20.84
N ALA A 384 17.01 -4.65 -21.57
CA ALA A 384 18.11 -3.85 -21.02
C ALA A 384 17.69 -2.54 -20.33
N ALA A 385 16.40 -2.21 -20.30
CA ALA A 385 15.82 -1.03 -19.64
C ALA A 385 14.88 -1.42 -18.47
N GLY A 386 15.00 -2.65 -17.96
CA GLY A 386 14.23 -3.15 -16.81
C GLY A 386 12.75 -3.42 -17.10
N GLN A 387 12.28 -3.32 -18.34
CA GLN A 387 10.88 -3.57 -18.68
C GLN A 387 10.61 -5.06 -18.90
N LEU A 388 9.55 -5.61 -18.29
CA LEU A 388 9.10 -6.98 -18.51
C LEU A 388 8.63 -7.16 -19.95
N THR A 389 9.33 -7.94 -20.77
CA THR A 389 8.95 -8.19 -22.17
C THR A 389 8.24 -9.52 -22.38
N GLN A 390 8.41 -10.49 -21.49
CA GLN A 390 7.80 -11.81 -21.62
C GLN A 390 7.67 -12.51 -20.27
N TRP A 391 6.60 -13.32 -20.11
CA TRP A 391 6.53 -14.36 -19.09
C TRP A 391 6.04 -15.69 -19.65
N GLN A 392 6.38 -16.79 -18.99
CA GLN A 392 5.91 -18.15 -19.27
C GLN A 392 5.89 -18.99 -17.99
N ASN A 393 5.13 -20.09 -17.99
CA ASN A 393 5.10 -21.07 -16.89
C ASN A 393 4.67 -22.46 -17.40
N SER A 394 4.68 -23.47 -16.52
CA SER A 394 4.32 -24.86 -16.89
C SER A 394 2.91 -25.07 -17.49
N TYR A 395 2.00 -24.11 -17.38
CA TYR A 395 0.65 -24.13 -17.97
C TYR A 395 0.45 -23.12 -19.11
N GLN A 396 1.43 -22.25 -19.39
CA GLN A 396 1.32 -21.19 -20.40
C GLN A 396 2.65 -21.01 -21.13
N GLN A 397 2.59 -21.17 -22.45
CA GLN A 397 3.65 -20.74 -23.38
C GLN A 397 3.81 -19.20 -23.29
N PRO A 398 4.94 -18.65 -23.79
CA PRO A 398 5.22 -17.22 -23.78
C PRO A 398 4.02 -16.30 -24.05
N VAL A 399 3.80 -15.38 -23.12
CA VAL A 399 3.00 -14.17 -23.32
C VAL A 399 3.98 -13.02 -23.47
N THR A 400 3.93 -12.28 -24.58
CA THR A 400 4.88 -11.21 -24.91
C THR A 400 4.24 -9.84 -24.86
N LEU A 401 5.01 -8.86 -24.39
CA LEU A 401 4.65 -7.45 -24.26
C LEU A 401 5.50 -6.63 -25.21
N HIS A 402 4.86 -5.78 -26.01
CA HIS A 402 5.54 -4.85 -26.90
C HIS A 402 5.28 -3.42 -26.47
N TYR A 403 6.36 -2.65 -26.42
CA TYR A 403 6.40 -1.29 -25.91
C TYR A 403 6.62 -0.30 -27.04
N GLU A 404 6.01 0.87 -26.89
CA GLU A 404 6.38 2.09 -27.60
C GLU A 404 6.89 3.08 -26.55
N GLY A 405 8.21 3.27 -26.50
CA GLY A 405 8.88 3.93 -25.38
C GLY A 405 8.65 3.20 -24.05
N GLN A 406 8.00 3.87 -23.09
CA GLN A 406 7.65 3.30 -21.78
C GLN A 406 6.24 2.68 -21.73
N ARG A 407 5.42 2.83 -22.78
CA ARG A 407 4.03 2.36 -22.78
C ARG A 407 3.91 1.02 -23.48
N ALA A 408 3.41 0.00 -22.76
CA ALA A 408 2.99 -1.25 -23.38
C ALA A 408 1.77 -0.98 -24.28
N HIS A 409 1.91 -1.16 -25.59
CA HIS A 409 0.85 -0.92 -26.57
C HIS A 409 0.31 -2.21 -27.20
N ARG A 410 0.97 -3.35 -27.01
CA ARG A 410 0.51 -4.66 -27.50
C ARG A 410 0.88 -5.79 -26.56
N ILE A 411 -0.04 -6.76 -26.41
CA ILE A 411 0.19 -8.03 -25.74
C ILE A 411 -0.24 -9.18 -26.65
N ASN A 412 0.62 -10.18 -26.77
CA ASN A 412 0.38 -11.38 -27.58
C ASN A 412 0.43 -12.62 -26.68
N TRP A 413 -0.50 -13.55 -26.89
CA TRP A 413 -0.44 -14.90 -26.32
C TRP A 413 -0.13 -15.92 -27.41
N ALA A 414 0.55 -17.01 -27.03
CA ALA A 414 0.92 -18.11 -27.91
C ALA A 414 -0.26 -18.84 -28.61
N ASN A 415 -1.52 -18.54 -28.28
CA ASN A 415 -2.71 -19.05 -28.98
C ASN A 415 -3.17 -18.13 -30.15
N ASN A 416 -2.30 -17.25 -30.64
CA ASN A 416 -2.60 -16.20 -31.63
C ASN A 416 -3.69 -15.21 -31.17
N THR A 417 -3.84 -15.01 -29.86
CA THR A 417 -4.55 -13.84 -29.34
C THR A 417 -3.61 -12.65 -29.33
N GLN A 418 -4.04 -11.52 -29.88
CA GLN A 418 -3.32 -10.25 -29.83
C GLN A 418 -4.28 -9.14 -29.42
N HIS A 419 -3.90 -8.37 -28.42
CA HIS A 419 -4.61 -7.14 -28.04
C HIS A 419 -3.67 -5.96 -28.30
N THR A 420 -4.14 -4.93 -29.01
CA THR A 420 -3.29 -3.80 -29.48
C THR A 420 -3.99 -2.49 -29.22
N VAL A 421 -3.38 -1.58 -28.46
CA VAL A 421 -3.91 -0.25 -28.14
C VAL A 421 -3.30 0.81 -29.04
N HIS A 422 -4.15 1.75 -29.45
CA HIS A 422 -3.85 2.89 -30.30
C HIS A 422 -4.20 4.17 -29.57
N TYR A 423 -3.16 4.91 -29.18
CA TYR A 423 -3.29 6.21 -28.55
C TYR A 423 -3.46 7.31 -29.61
N ASN A 424 -4.20 8.37 -29.27
CA ASN A 424 -4.18 9.61 -30.03
C ASN A 424 -2.88 10.39 -29.77
N SER A 425 -2.69 11.51 -30.45
CA SER A 425 -1.51 12.39 -30.28
C SER A 425 -1.36 12.97 -28.87
N GLN A 426 -2.41 12.95 -28.04
CA GLN A 426 -2.41 13.42 -26.64
C GLN A 426 -2.19 12.27 -25.65
N GLY A 427 -1.83 11.06 -26.14
CA GLY A 427 -1.60 9.90 -25.28
C GLY A 427 -2.85 9.31 -24.61
N GLN A 428 -4.04 9.88 -24.84
CA GLN A 428 -5.31 9.25 -24.51
C GLN A 428 -5.52 8.09 -25.47
N VAL A 429 -6.21 7.05 -25.04
CA VAL A 429 -6.54 5.98 -25.98
C VAL A 429 -7.63 6.46 -26.94
N GLN A 430 -7.57 5.99 -28.19
CA GLN A 430 -8.58 6.19 -29.20
C GLN A 430 -9.14 4.86 -29.71
N THR A 431 -8.26 3.89 -30.03
CA THR A 431 -8.68 2.52 -30.33
C THR A 431 -7.89 1.42 -29.60
N ILE A 432 -8.41 0.20 -29.69
CA ILE A 432 -7.89 -1.10 -29.34
C ILE A 432 -8.49 -2.05 -30.35
N ASP A 433 -7.64 -2.90 -30.90
CA ASP A 433 -8.05 -4.04 -31.67
C ASP A 433 -7.82 -5.32 -30.85
N TYR A 434 -8.88 -6.11 -30.72
CA TYR A 434 -8.88 -7.45 -30.12
C TYR A 434 -8.84 -8.45 -31.26
N GLN A 435 -7.85 -9.33 -31.28
CA GLN A 435 -7.71 -10.36 -32.32
C GLN A 435 -7.60 -11.73 -31.65
N HIS A 436 -8.39 -12.69 -32.12
CA HIS A 436 -8.28 -14.10 -31.76
C HIS A 436 -8.75 -14.97 -32.93
N ALA A 437 -7.88 -15.85 -33.43
CA ALA A 437 -8.10 -16.63 -34.65
C ALA A 437 -8.52 -15.72 -35.85
N GLN A 438 -9.73 -15.89 -36.38
CA GLN A 438 -10.28 -15.05 -37.46
C GLN A 438 -11.19 -13.92 -36.95
N GLN A 439 -11.44 -13.82 -35.65
CA GLN A 439 -12.27 -12.77 -35.07
C GLN A 439 -11.42 -11.54 -34.73
N THR A 440 -11.78 -10.41 -35.33
CA THR A 440 -11.36 -9.08 -34.88
C THR A 440 -12.55 -8.36 -34.26
N LEU A 441 -12.37 -7.81 -33.07
CA LEU A 441 -13.30 -6.88 -32.44
C LEU A 441 -12.54 -5.57 -32.21
N GLN A 442 -13.14 -4.46 -32.60
CA GLN A 442 -12.64 -3.12 -32.31
C GLN A 442 -13.76 -2.39 -31.57
N THR A 443 -13.42 -1.81 -30.44
CA THR A 443 -14.30 -0.88 -29.71
C THR A 443 -13.97 0.55 -30.21
N ARG A 444 -14.70 1.62 -29.85
CA ARG A 444 -14.27 3.03 -30.09
C ARG A 444 -14.61 3.98 -28.96
N LEU A 445 -13.86 5.08 -28.91
CA LEU A 445 -13.98 6.14 -27.91
C LEU A 445 -14.31 7.45 -28.56
N SER A 446 -15.22 8.18 -27.95
CA SER A 446 -15.28 9.61 -28.17
C SER A 446 -15.73 10.35 -26.91
N ARG A 447 -15.11 11.51 -26.70
CA ARG A 447 -15.63 12.57 -25.84
C ARG A 447 -16.20 13.66 -26.75
N PRO A 448 -17.48 13.57 -27.19
CA PRO A 448 -18.09 14.64 -28.00
C PRO A 448 -18.27 15.94 -27.20
N HIS A 449 -18.16 15.87 -25.86
CA HIS A 449 -18.17 16.98 -24.93
C HIS A 449 -17.37 16.57 -23.68
N PRO A 450 -16.67 17.45 -22.93
CA PRO A 450 -15.82 17.05 -21.79
C PRO A 450 -16.53 16.19 -20.74
N ARG A 451 -17.79 16.51 -20.42
CA ARG A 451 -18.66 15.78 -19.47
C ARG A 451 -19.38 14.56 -20.07
N HIS A 452 -19.20 14.28 -21.35
CA HIS A 452 -19.83 13.17 -22.04
C HIS A 452 -18.78 12.16 -22.49
N LEU A 453 -19.06 10.89 -22.22
CA LEU A 453 -18.34 9.77 -22.77
C LEU A 453 -19.29 8.95 -23.65
N VAL A 454 -18.88 8.68 -24.88
CA VAL A 454 -19.43 7.60 -25.69
C VAL A 454 -18.39 6.51 -25.82
N ILE A 455 -18.81 5.29 -25.47
CA ILE A 455 -18.02 4.08 -25.57
C ILE A 455 -18.74 3.13 -26.51
N ASP A 456 -18.06 2.66 -27.56
CA ASP A 456 -18.69 2.04 -28.72
C ASP A 456 -18.17 0.62 -28.94
N HIS A 457 -18.78 -0.40 -28.32
CA HIS A 457 -18.44 -1.82 -28.57
C HIS A 457 -19.38 -2.44 -29.61
N PRO A 458 -18.93 -3.38 -30.45
CA PRO A 458 -19.79 -4.09 -31.40
C PRO A 458 -21.03 -4.81 -30.83
N THR A 459 -21.16 -4.91 -29.50
CA THR A 459 -22.33 -5.46 -28.80
C THR A 459 -23.06 -4.45 -27.91
N GLU A 460 -22.40 -3.38 -27.48
CA GLU A 460 -22.91 -2.41 -26.48
C GLU A 460 -22.23 -1.05 -26.61
N GLN A 461 -23.04 -0.01 -26.76
CA GLN A 461 -22.64 1.38 -26.77
C GLN A 461 -23.13 2.08 -25.50
N GLU A 462 -22.22 2.58 -24.67
CA GLU A 462 -22.55 3.31 -23.44
C GLU A 462 -22.35 4.83 -23.64
N TYR A 463 -23.40 5.59 -23.36
CA TYR A 463 -23.42 7.05 -23.31
C TYR A 463 -23.50 7.50 -21.85
N LEU A 464 -22.39 7.98 -21.31
CA LEU A 464 -22.28 8.38 -19.91
C LEU A 464 -22.18 9.91 -19.81
N ARG A 465 -23.07 10.53 -19.03
CA ARG A 465 -23.05 11.96 -18.71
C ARG A 465 -22.68 12.16 -17.25
N PHE A 466 -21.70 13.03 -17.01
CA PHE A 466 -21.22 13.34 -15.68
C PHE A 466 -21.61 14.76 -15.25
N ASN A 467 -21.68 14.99 -13.94
CA ASN A 467 -21.76 16.35 -13.39
C ASN A 467 -20.37 17.02 -13.46
N GLU A 468 -20.23 18.15 -12.78
CA GLU A 468 -18.98 18.92 -12.74
C GLU A 468 -17.88 18.23 -11.92
N THR A 469 -18.26 17.30 -11.03
CA THR A 469 -17.39 16.62 -10.05
C THR A 469 -17.06 15.18 -10.44
N GLY A 470 -17.40 14.76 -11.66
CA GLY A 470 -17.10 13.42 -12.19
C GLY A 470 -18.05 12.31 -11.72
N GLN A 471 -19.17 12.64 -11.08
CA GLN A 471 -20.22 11.68 -10.76
C GLN A 471 -21.15 11.45 -11.95
N LEU A 472 -21.59 10.21 -12.13
CA LEU A 472 -22.49 9.82 -13.22
C LEU A 472 -23.90 10.40 -12.97
N LEU A 473 -24.33 11.39 -13.76
CA LEU A 473 -25.69 11.93 -13.69
C LEU A 473 -26.71 11.09 -14.45
N SER A 474 -26.29 10.55 -15.59
CA SER A 474 -27.13 9.68 -16.39
C SER A 474 -26.31 8.75 -17.25
N ARG A 475 -26.79 7.52 -17.40
CA ARG A 475 -26.25 6.54 -18.33
C ARG A 475 -27.36 6.12 -19.28
N LYS A 476 -27.09 6.23 -20.58
CA LYS A 476 -27.88 5.57 -21.62
C LYS A 476 -27.05 4.45 -22.23
N ILE A 477 -27.56 3.23 -22.20
CA ILE A 477 -26.95 2.06 -22.84
C ILE A 477 -27.75 1.77 -24.10
N GLN A 478 -27.07 1.52 -25.22
CA GLN A 478 -27.66 0.93 -26.41
C GLN A 478 -26.97 -0.39 -26.72
N ARG A 479 -27.72 -1.44 -27.09
CA ARG A 479 -27.11 -2.71 -27.50
C ARG A 479 -27.41 -3.00 -28.95
N HIS A 480 -26.45 -3.64 -29.61
CA HIS A 480 -26.54 -4.10 -30.99
C HIS A 480 -26.37 -5.62 -30.97
N LEU A 481 -27.45 -6.32 -30.64
CA LEU A 481 -27.47 -7.78 -30.55
C LEU A 481 -28.19 -8.36 -31.77
N LEU A 482 -27.63 -9.43 -32.34
CA LEU A 482 -28.28 -10.25 -33.35
C LEU A 482 -29.02 -11.40 -32.64
N PRO A 483 -30.35 -11.34 -32.51
CA PRO A 483 -31.13 -12.44 -31.93
C PRO A 483 -31.13 -13.63 -32.91
N PRO A 484 -31.32 -14.87 -32.44
CA PRO A 484 -31.19 -16.06 -33.28
C PRO A 484 -32.28 -16.17 -34.37
N SER A 485 -33.38 -15.42 -34.24
CA SER A 485 -34.56 -15.45 -35.10
C SER A 485 -34.68 -14.27 -36.09
N SER A 486 -33.70 -13.36 -36.18
CA SER A 486 -33.77 -12.18 -37.05
C SER A 486 -32.42 -11.82 -37.70
N SER A 487 -32.46 -11.40 -38.97
CA SER A 487 -31.33 -10.76 -39.65
C SER A 487 -31.19 -9.27 -39.33
N THR A 488 -32.16 -8.69 -38.62
CA THR A 488 -32.15 -7.29 -38.17
C THR A 488 -31.63 -7.21 -36.72
N PRO A 489 -30.59 -6.41 -36.43
CA PRO A 489 -30.15 -6.17 -35.05
C PRO A 489 -31.27 -5.53 -34.24
N ILE A 490 -31.40 -5.92 -32.96
CA ILE A 490 -32.31 -5.21 -32.06
C ILE A 490 -31.54 -4.06 -31.44
N ASN A 491 -32.06 -2.84 -31.61
CA ASN A 491 -31.56 -1.66 -30.92
C ASN A 491 -32.23 -1.56 -29.56
N TRP A 492 -31.50 -1.98 -28.54
CA TRP A 492 -31.96 -1.84 -27.15
C TRP A 492 -31.70 -0.43 -26.65
N HIS A 493 -32.49 0.07 -25.71
CA HIS A 493 -32.05 1.17 -24.88
C HIS A 493 -32.50 1.08 -23.41
N TYR A 494 -31.57 1.36 -22.51
CA TYR A 494 -31.83 1.64 -21.10
C TYR A 494 -31.33 3.05 -20.79
N GLU A 495 -32.09 3.83 -20.02
CA GLU A 495 -31.64 5.13 -19.51
C GLU A 495 -31.92 5.23 -18.02
N GLU A 496 -30.88 5.49 -17.23
CA GLU A 496 -30.98 5.69 -15.79
C GLU A 496 -30.37 7.04 -15.40
N ARG A 497 -30.89 7.63 -14.32
CA ARG A 497 -30.44 8.94 -13.81
C ARG A 497 -30.16 8.87 -12.32
N PHE A 498 -29.16 9.61 -11.87
CA PHE A 498 -28.72 9.63 -10.48
C PHE A 498 -28.77 11.06 -9.95
N GLU A 499 -29.25 11.22 -8.73
CA GLU A 499 -29.28 12.48 -8.01
C GLU A 499 -28.53 12.33 -6.70
N TYR A 500 -27.75 13.35 -6.38
CA TYR A 500 -26.85 13.40 -5.24
C TYR A 500 -27.19 14.61 -4.37
N ASP A 501 -27.01 14.49 -3.05
CA ASP A 501 -27.16 15.65 -2.15
C ASP A 501 -25.94 16.58 -2.18
N ASP A 502 -25.99 17.67 -1.42
CA ASP A 502 -24.88 18.63 -1.30
C ASP A 502 -23.59 18.01 -0.71
N GLN A 503 -23.67 16.83 -0.09
CA GLN A 503 -22.52 16.03 0.39
C GLN A 503 -22.08 14.97 -0.64
N GLN A 504 -22.71 15.03 -1.82
CA GLN A 504 -22.61 14.17 -2.99
C GLN A 504 -22.75 12.68 -2.73
N ARG A 505 -23.63 12.37 -1.78
CA ARG A 505 -24.13 11.02 -1.51
C ARG A 505 -25.32 10.77 -2.44
N LEU A 506 -25.39 9.59 -3.05
CA LEU A 506 -26.53 9.20 -3.88
C LEU A 506 -27.81 9.26 -3.03
N VAL A 507 -28.79 10.07 -3.43
CA VAL A 507 -30.10 10.20 -2.75
C VAL A 507 -31.24 9.65 -3.58
N GLN A 508 -31.16 9.71 -4.92
CA GLN A 508 -32.11 9.05 -5.81
C GLN A 508 -31.41 8.35 -6.97
N HIS A 509 -31.86 7.14 -7.28
CA HIS A 509 -31.54 6.42 -8.51
C HIS A 509 -32.84 6.18 -9.28
N HIS A 510 -33.03 6.95 -10.35
CA HIS A 510 -34.15 6.80 -11.28
C HIS A 510 -33.88 5.60 -12.17
N LEU A 511 -34.73 4.59 -12.07
CA LEU A 511 -34.54 3.30 -12.70
C LEU A 511 -34.97 3.33 -14.18
N PRO A 512 -34.29 2.59 -15.08
CA PRO A 512 -34.64 2.52 -16.49
C PRO A 512 -36.00 1.87 -16.74
N GLU A 513 -36.42 0.92 -15.91
CA GLU A 513 -37.78 0.38 -15.85
C GLU A 513 -38.77 1.32 -15.15
N GLY A 514 -38.38 2.53 -14.77
CA GLY A 514 -39.24 3.51 -14.08
C GLY A 514 -39.41 3.24 -12.58
N GLY A 515 -39.77 4.29 -11.85
CA GLY A 515 -39.65 4.32 -10.40
C GLY A 515 -38.27 4.80 -9.95
N VAL A 516 -38.10 4.92 -8.63
CA VAL A 516 -36.91 5.51 -8.00
C VAL A 516 -36.51 4.69 -6.77
N LEU A 517 -35.23 4.40 -6.61
CA LEU A 517 -34.66 4.02 -5.32
C LEU A 517 -34.20 5.28 -4.59
N GLN A 518 -34.80 5.56 -3.44
CA GLN A 518 -34.46 6.70 -2.59
C GLN A 518 -33.63 6.25 -1.40
N TYR A 519 -32.49 6.91 -1.20
CA TYR A 519 -31.52 6.59 -0.15
C TYR A 519 -31.57 7.68 0.92
N ILE A 520 -32.08 7.31 2.10
CA ILE A 520 -32.23 8.24 3.22
C ILE A 520 -31.04 8.08 4.15
N TRP A 521 -30.21 9.11 4.17
CA TRP A 521 -28.96 9.14 4.90
C TRP A 521 -29.12 9.73 6.30
N GLY A 522 -28.58 9.02 7.29
CA GLY A 522 -28.21 9.62 8.56
C GLY A 522 -26.91 10.44 8.45
N PRO A 523 -26.31 10.82 9.60
CA PRO A 523 -25.07 11.61 9.62
C PRO A 523 -23.82 10.91 9.05
N LYS A 524 -23.86 9.58 8.83
CA LYS A 524 -22.69 8.77 8.44
C LYS A 524 -22.96 7.57 7.52
N GLN A 525 -24.20 7.10 7.43
CA GLN A 525 -24.58 5.87 6.73
C GLN A 525 -26.05 5.96 6.29
N ILE A 526 -26.48 5.07 5.40
CA ILE A 526 -27.88 4.92 5.02
C ILE A 526 -28.68 4.44 6.26
N GLU A 527 -29.73 5.17 6.62
CA GLU A 527 -30.66 4.80 7.68
C GLU A 527 -31.89 4.08 7.14
N ARG A 528 -32.31 4.40 5.90
CA ARG A 528 -33.44 3.75 5.22
C ARG A 528 -33.24 3.77 3.70
N ILE A 529 -33.65 2.70 3.03
CA ILE A 529 -33.82 2.68 1.56
C ILE A 529 -35.32 2.57 1.29
N GLU A 530 -35.82 3.36 0.36
CA GLU A 530 -37.21 3.31 -0.12
C GLU A 530 -37.24 3.07 -1.61
N TRP A 531 -38.27 2.36 -2.07
CA TRP A 531 -38.60 2.19 -3.46
C TRP A 531 -39.91 2.93 -3.75
N ILE A 532 -39.86 3.86 -4.69
CA ILE A 532 -41.03 4.56 -5.23
C ILE A 532 -41.34 3.90 -6.57
N ASN A 533 -42.48 3.23 -6.69
CA ASN A 533 -42.85 2.54 -7.92
C ASN A 533 -43.33 3.52 -9.01
N ARG A 534 -43.66 3.00 -10.20
CA ARG A 534 -44.16 3.80 -11.35
C ARG A 534 -45.40 4.62 -11.01
N GLN A 535 -46.26 4.13 -10.10
CA GLN A 535 -47.50 4.76 -9.67
C GLN A 535 -47.29 5.79 -8.55
N GLN A 536 -46.04 6.12 -8.19
CA GLN A 536 -45.67 6.99 -7.06
C GLN A 536 -46.06 6.41 -5.68
N HIS A 537 -46.30 5.11 -5.57
CA HIS A 537 -46.45 4.45 -4.28
C HIS A 537 -45.06 4.19 -3.68
N THR A 538 -44.81 4.74 -2.49
CA THR A 538 -43.56 4.57 -1.75
C THR A 538 -43.65 3.37 -0.79
N GLN A 539 -42.69 2.45 -0.89
CA GLN A 539 -42.48 1.35 0.03
C GLN A 539 -41.06 1.44 0.59
N TRP A 540 -40.90 1.36 1.92
CA TRP A 540 -39.56 1.26 2.51
C TRP A 540 -39.07 -0.19 2.38
N VAL A 541 -37.79 -0.38 2.03
CA VAL A 541 -37.19 -1.70 1.78
C VAL A 541 -36.51 -2.24 3.04
N VAL A 542 -35.63 -1.41 3.61
CA VAL A 542 -34.85 -1.73 4.80
C VAL A 542 -34.65 -0.48 5.65
N ARG A 543 -34.59 -0.63 6.97
CA ARG A 543 -34.20 0.41 7.92
C ARG A 543 -33.17 -0.08 8.93
N LYS A 544 -32.28 0.81 9.36
CA LYS A 544 -31.23 0.51 10.34
C LYS A 544 -31.83 0.34 11.74
N ILE A 545 -31.41 -0.72 12.44
CA ILE A 545 -31.69 -0.95 13.87
C ILE A 545 -30.37 -1.19 14.64
N PRO A 546 -30.34 -1.09 15.99
CA PRO A 546 -29.08 -1.14 16.75
C PRO A 546 -28.21 -2.37 16.50
N LEU A 547 -28.81 -3.56 16.36
CA LEU A 547 -28.10 -4.85 16.19
C LEU A 547 -28.17 -5.42 14.76
N GLY A 548 -28.51 -4.59 13.75
CA GLY A 548 -28.64 -5.07 12.38
C GLY A 548 -29.57 -4.23 11.52
N TYR A 549 -30.46 -4.89 10.80
CA TYR A 549 -31.42 -4.27 9.89
C TYR A 549 -32.80 -4.89 10.06
N GLU A 550 -33.84 -4.06 9.94
CA GLU A 550 -35.23 -4.50 9.84
C GLU A 550 -35.72 -4.23 8.41
N TYR A 551 -36.47 -5.16 7.84
CA TYR A 551 -36.93 -5.15 6.45
C TYR A 551 -38.43 -4.90 6.39
N ALA A 552 -38.95 -4.55 5.20
CA ALA A 552 -40.34 -4.12 4.98
C ALA A 552 -41.41 -5.06 5.61
N ASN A 553 -41.17 -6.38 5.58
CA ASN A 553 -42.04 -7.42 6.15
C ASN A 553 -41.90 -7.60 7.68
N LEU A 554 -41.23 -6.67 8.37
CA LEU A 554 -40.88 -6.69 9.79
C LEU A 554 -39.85 -7.75 10.21
N SER A 555 -39.29 -8.52 9.27
CA SER A 555 -38.14 -9.40 9.58
C SER A 555 -36.90 -8.59 9.93
N ARG A 556 -36.05 -9.18 10.75
CA ARG A 556 -34.81 -8.59 11.24
C ARG A 556 -33.65 -9.50 10.91
N ARG A 557 -32.62 -8.96 10.22
CA ARG A 557 -31.29 -9.58 10.16
C ARG A 557 -30.47 -8.99 11.30
N LEU A 558 -30.19 -9.81 12.30
CA LEU A 558 -29.35 -9.48 13.46
C LEU A 558 -28.00 -10.17 13.33
N GLU A 559 -26.93 -9.48 13.72
CA GLU A 559 -25.56 -9.99 13.64
C GLU A 559 -24.87 -9.79 15.00
N VAL A 560 -24.33 -10.87 15.57
CA VAL A 560 -23.81 -10.90 16.95
C VAL A 560 -22.54 -11.74 17.02
N GLN A 561 -21.44 -11.17 17.50
CA GLN A 561 -20.25 -11.93 17.85
C GLN A 561 -20.29 -12.34 19.33
N HIS A 562 -19.95 -13.59 19.62
CA HIS A 562 -19.68 -14.05 20.98
C HIS A 562 -18.46 -15.00 21.00
N GLY A 563 -17.29 -14.45 21.36
CA GLY A 563 -16.03 -15.19 21.40
C GLY A 563 -15.64 -15.75 20.01
N PRO A 564 -15.32 -17.04 19.88
CA PRO A 564 -14.99 -17.66 18.58
C PRO A 564 -16.22 -17.89 17.68
N HIS A 565 -17.43 -17.54 18.15
CA HIS A 565 -18.67 -17.77 17.43
C HIS A 565 -19.25 -16.47 16.85
N HIS A 566 -19.49 -16.47 15.54
CA HIS A 566 -20.21 -15.42 14.83
C HIS A 566 -21.63 -15.92 14.52
N PHE A 567 -22.66 -15.23 15.01
CA PHE A 567 -24.05 -15.56 14.79
C PHE A 567 -24.75 -14.55 13.88
N ILE A 568 -25.50 -15.06 12.90
CA ILE A 568 -26.43 -14.29 12.08
C ILE A 568 -27.82 -14.90 12.32
N TYR A 569 -28.80 -14.07 12.67
CA TYR A 569 -30.19 -14.45 12.87
C TYR A 569 -31.09 -13.68 11.93
N VAL A 570 -32.07 -14.36 11.34
CA VAL A 570 -33.09 -13.79 10.46
C VAL A 570 -34.45 -14.27 10.96
N GLY A 571 -35.41 -13.36 11.14
CA GLY A 571 -36.77 -13.69 11.57
C GLY A 571 -37.55 -12.52 12.14
N THR A 572 -38.75 -12.77 12.65
CA THR A 572 -39.63 -11.77 13.29
C THR A 572 -39.71 -12.02 14.80
N THR A 573 -40.86 -12.49 15.30
CA THR A 573 -40.99 -13.10 16.63
C THR A 573 -40.59 -14.58 16.61
N GLN A 574 -40.65 -15.21 15.43
CA GLN A 574 -40.13 -16.55 15.15
C GLN A 574 -38.83 -16.43 14.36
N THR A 575 -37.86 -17.28 14.66
CA THR A 575 -36.64 -17.41 13.84
C THR A 575 -36.99 -18.07 12.52
N ALA A 576 -36.43 -17.57 11.43
CA ALA A 576 -36.64 -18.07 10.07
C ALA A 576 -35.41 -18.81 9.54
N TRP A 577 -34.24 -18.23 9.74
CA TRP A 577 -32.94 -18.85 9.51
C TRP A 577 -31.94 -18.31 10.50
N TRP A 578 -30.97 -19.14 10.87
CA TRP A 578 -29.79 -18.68 11.58
C TRP A 578 -28.56 -19.45 11.16
N GLN A 579 -27.41 -18.79 11.28
CA GLN A 579 -26.09 -19.35 11.06
C GLN A 579 -25.20 -19.03 12.26
N GLN A 580 -24.41 -20.02 12.67
CA GLN A 580 -23.31 -19.88 13.62
C GLN A 580 -22.03 -20.35 12.93
N LEU A 581 -21.06 -19.46 12.76
CA LEU A 581 -19.69 -19.81 12.35
C LEU A 581 -18.84 -19.99 13.61
N GLN A 582 -18.00 -21.01 13.64
CA GLN A 582 -16.93 -21.16 14.63
C GLN A 582 -15.58 -20.94 13.95
N ARG A 583 -14.73 -20.14 14.58
CA ARG A 583 -13.37 -19.84 14.13
C ARG A 583 -12.35 -20.26 15.18
N GLN A 584 -11.17 -20.67 14.72
CA GLN A 584 -10.00 -20.86 15.59
C GLN A 584 -9.45 -19.48 16.02
N GLU A 585 -8.47 -19.42 16.94
CA GLU A 585 -7.56 -18.26 17.14
C GLU A 585 -6.91 -17.75 15.83
N LYS A 586 -7.03 -18.57 14.79
CA LYS A 586 -6.47 -18.44 13.46
C LYS A 586 -7.50 -18.13 12.38
N GLY A 587 -8.73 -17.80 12.76
CA GLY A 587 -9.70 -17.13 11.89
C GLY A 587 -10.39 -17.92 10.80
N LEU A 588 -9.76 -18.99 10.34
CA LEU A 588 -10.37 -19.97 9.46
C LEU A 588 -11.68 -20.48 10.08
N VAL A 589 -12.78 -20.49 9.32
CA VAL A 589 -14.02 -21.17 9.73
C VAL A 589 -13.71 -22.65 9.96
N THR A 590 -13.71 -23.12 11.20
CA THR A 590 -13.52 -24.53 11.53
C THR A 590 -14.83 -25.30 11.64
N ALA A 591 -15.94 -24.59 11.88
CA ALA A 591 -17.27 -25.16 11.74
C ALA A 591 -18.31 -24.11 11.30
N ARG A 592 -19.38 -24.57 10.63
CA ARG A 592 -20.58 -23.78 10.33
C ARG A 592 -21.80 -24.60 10.70
N HIS A 593 -22.60 -24.09 11.63
CA HIS A 593 -23.92 -24.61 11.96
C HIS A 593 -24.98 -23.69 11.35
N GLN A 594 -26.06 -24.24 10.82
CA GLN A 594 -27.18 -23.46 10.26
C GLN A 594 -28.50 -24.20 10.43
N SER A 595 -29.60 -23.46 10.59
CA SER A 595 -30.98 -23.98 10.69
C SER A 595 -31.91 -23.14 9.81
N TYR A 596 -32.91 -23.79 9.21
CA TYR A 596 -33.95 -23.14 8.40
C TYR A 596 -35.31 -23.42 9.05
N ASP A 597 -35.62 -22.63 10.07
CA ASP A 597 -36.72 -22.90 11.01
C ASP A 597 -38.12 -22.65 10.39
N LEU A 598 -38.19 -21.87 9.29
CA LEU A 598 -39.40 -21.72 8.45
C LEU A 598 -39.72 -22.96 7.58
N LEU A 599 -38.76 -23.88 7.36
CA LEU A 599 -39.02 -25.06 6.54
C LEU A 599 -39.76 -26.13 7.36
N PRO A 600 -40.73 -26.88 6.79
CA PRO A 600 -41.51 -27.87 7.53
C PRO A 600 -40.68 -28.97 8.22
N SER A 601 -39.50 -29.30 7.67
CA SER A 601 -38.55 -30.27 8.23
C SER A 601 -37.50 -29.67 9.19
N GLN A 602 -37.48 -28.34 9.34
CA GLN A 602 -36.50 -27.58 10.14
C GLN A 602 -35.05 -28.10 10.04
N PRO A 603 -34.50 -28.21 8.81
CA PRO A 603 -33.24 -28.92 8.59
C PRO A 603 -32.07 -28.16 9.22
N ARG A 604 -31.26 -28.90 9.98
CA ARG A 604 -30.04 -28.41 10.63
C ARG A 604 -28.82 -29.02 9.99
N TRP A 605 -27.85 -28.18 9.62
CA TRP A 605 -26.61 -28.62 8.98
C TRP A 605 -25.41 -28.25 9.84
N HIS A 606 -24.55 -29.23 10.11
CA HIS A 606 -23.26 -29.04 10.75
C HIS A 606 -22.16 -29.36 9.74
N HIS A 607 -21.35 -28.36 9.41
CA HIS A 607 -20.13 -28.51 8.62
C HIS A 607 -18.93 -28.33 9.54
N HIS A 608 -17.91 -29.15 9.39
CA HIS A 608 -16.59 -28.99 9.99
C HIS A 608 -15.53 -28.95 8.89
N TYR A 609 -14.52 -28.10 9.07
CA TYR A 609 -13.52 -27.82 8.05
C TYR A 609 -12.10 -27.97 8.59
N ALA A 610 -11.18 -28.46 7.75
CA ALA A 610 -9.76 -28.52 8.07
C ALA A 610 -8.90 -27.99 6.92
N TYR A 611 -7.73 -27.47 7.27
CA TYR A 611 -6.85 -26.71 6.38
C TYR A 611 -5.41 -27.24 6.44
N ASN A 612 -4.66 -27.12 5.34
CA ASN A 612 -3.24 -27.48 5.31
C ASN A 612 -2.33 -26.38 5.88
N THR A 613 -1.01 -26.60 5.88
CA THR A 613 0.00 -25.62 6.34
C THR A 613 -0.02 -24.32 5.54
N SER A 614 -0.41 -24.38 4.27
CA SER A 614 -0.64 -23.22 3.38
C SER A 614 -2.03 -22.59 3.55
N ARG A 615 -2.79 -22.98 4.58
CA ARG A 615 -4.16 -22.53 4.91
C ARG A 615 -5.23 -22.82 3.84
N GLN A 616 -4.96 -23.70 2.88
CA GLN A 616 -5.95 -24.13 1.87
C GLN A 616 -6.93 -25.13 2.49
N LEU A 617 -8.22 -25.06 2.13
CA LEU A 617 -9.25 -26.01 2.60
C LEU A 617 -8.98 -27.43 2.09
N VAL A 618 -8.78 -28.41 2.98
CA VAL A 618 -8.48 -29.81 2.60
C VAL A 618 -9.48 -30.83 3.11
N ILE A 619 -10.38 -30.47 4.04
CA ILE A 619 -11.49 -31.33 4.48
C ILE A 619 -12.77 -30.50 4.63
N GLU A 620 -13.89 -30.99 4.11
CA GLU A 620 -15.25 -30.64 4.55
C GLU A 620 -15.95 -31.91 5.06
N LYS A 621 -16.36 -31.92 6.33
CA LYS A 621 -17.25 -32.94 6.89
C LYS A 621 -18.62 -32.32 7.13
N THR A 622 -19.67 -32.86 6.52
CA THR A 622 -21.06 -32.44 6.75
C THR A 622 -21.77 -33.44 7.69
N ASN A 623 -23.11 -33.36 7.80
CA ASN A 623 -23.93 -34.41 8.43
C ASN A 623 -23.86 -35.77 7.71
N ALA A 624 -23.30 -35.84 6.49
CA ALA A 624 -23.12 -37.08 5.74
C ALA A 624 -22.08 -38.01 6.40
N PRO A 625 -22.18 -39.35 6.22
CA PRO A 625 -21.32 -40.30 6.92
C PRO A 625 -19.83 -40.20 6.55
N SER A 626 -19.50 -39.74 5.34
CA SER A 626 -18.13 -39.65 4.82
C SER A 626 -17.70 -38.20 4.60
N PRO A 627 -16.52 -37.77 5.10
CA PRO A 627 -15.98 -36.45 4.81
C PRO A 627 -15.47 -36.33 3.36
N ARG A 628 -15.55 -35.12 2.82
CA ARG A 628 -14.95 -34.71 1.56
C ARG A 628 -13.51 -34.26 1.82
N PHE A 629 -12.57 -34.79 1.05
CA PHE A 629 -11.16 -34.39 1.07
C PHE A 629 -10.83 -33.65 -0.23
N TYR A 630 -9.91 -32.69 -0.16
CA TYR A 630 -9.42 -31.91 -1.29
C TYR A 630 -7.89 -31.84 -1.27
N ALA A 631 -7.27 -31.99 -2.43
CA ALA A 631 -5.84 -31.76 -2.64
C ALA A 631 -5.64 -30.71 -3.74
N TRP A 632 -4.66 -29.82 -3.59
CA TRP A 632 -4.45 -28.67 -4.47
C TRP A 632 -3.08 -28.70 -5.15
N ARG A 633 -3.03 -28.24 -6.40
CA ARG A 633 -1.78 -27.94 -7.11
C ARG A 633 -1.27 -26.55 -6.73
N GLN A 634 0.02 -26.30 -6.92
CA GLN A 634 0.59 -24.96 -6.72
C GLN A 634 -0.09 -23.87 -7.57
N SER A 635 -0.60 -24.20 -8.75
CA SER A 635 -1.36 -23.28 -9.62
C SER A 635 -2.77 -22.93 -9.13
N GLY A 636 -3.21 -23.47 -8.00
CA GLY A 636 -4.57 -23.28 -7.45
C GLY A 636 -5.64 -24.21 -8.02
N LEU A 637 -5.28 -25.08 -8.98
CA LEU A 637 -6.18 -26.14 -9.50
C LEU A 637 -6.40 -27.23 -8.45
N LEU A 638 -7.61 -27.82 -8.46
CA LEU A 638 -7.89 -29.05 -7.71
C LEU A 638 -7.10 -30.21 -8.31
N ALA A 639 -6.33 -30.91 -7.47
CA ALA A 639 -5.53 -32.07 -7.84
C ALA A 639 -6.30 -33.39 -7.68
N ALA A 640 -7.09 -33.50 -6.62
CA ALA A 640 -7.95 -34.65 -6.32
C ALA A 640 -9.07 -34.26 -5.35
N SER A 641 -10.20 -34.98 -5.40
CA SER A 641 -11.26 -34.94 -4.38
C SER A 641 -11.72 -36.36 -4.04
N SER A 642 -12.15 -36.60 -2.79
CA SER A 642 -12.74 -37.88 -2.40
C SER A 642 -14.23 -38.03 -2.74
N SER A 643 -14.91 -36.94 -3.14
CA SER A 643 -16.37 -36.91 -3.33
C SER A 643 -16.81 -36.55 -4.74
N ALA A 644 -15.89 -36.27 -5.66
CA ALA A 644 -16.18 -35.96 -7.04
C ALA A 644 -15.02 -36.42 -7.95
N SER A 645 -15.36 -36.87 -9.15
CA SER A 645 -14.41 -36.99 -10.26
C SER A 645 -13.79 -35.62 -10.53
N THR A 646 -12.45 -35.54 -10.64
CA THR A 646 -11.81 -34.31 -11.12
C THR A 646 -12.00 -34.19 -12.63
N PRO A 647 -12.53 -33.08 -13.17
CA PRO A 647 -12.72 -32.93 -14.60
C PRO A 647 -11.38 -32.96 -15.34
N LEU A 648 -11.37 -33.60 -16.51
CA LEU A 648 -10.27 -33.46 -17.46
C LEU A 648 -10.43 -32.13 -18.19
N ILE A 649 -9.53 -31.18 -17.92
CA ILE A 649 -9.52 -29.86 -18.55
C ILE A 649 -8.33 -29.80 -19.52
N GLN A 650 -8.62 -29.79 -20.81
CA GLN A 650 -7.63 -29.55 -21.86
C GLN A 650 -7.47 -28.04 -22.04
N ARG A 651 -6.23 -27.59 -22.27
CA ARG A 651 -5.88 -26.17 -22.34
C ARG A 651 -5.06 -25.87 -23.60
N ASP A 652 -5.22 -24.66 -24.12
CA ASP A 652 -4.38 -24.15 -25.22
C ASP A 652 -3.03 -23.61 -24.73
N ALA A 653 -2.23 -23.10 -25.66
CA ALA A 653 -0.92 -22.52 -25.37
C ALA A 653 -0.98 -21.26 -24.46
N ALA A 654 -2.11 -20.56 -24.40
CA ALA A 654 -2.33 -19.42 -23.50
C ALA A 654 -2.86 -19.86 -22.12
N GLY A 655 -3.07 -21.16 -21.91
CA GLY A 655 -3.63 -21.74 -20.70
C GLY A 655 -5.15 -21.64 -20.61
N TRP A 656 -5.87 -21.25 -21.66
CA TRP A 656 -7.34 -21.17 -21.64
C TRP A 656 -7.93 -22.57 -21.81
N ALA A 657 -9.05 -22.88 -21.15
CA ALA A 657 -9.64 -24.21 -21.17
C ALA A 657 -10.42 -24.44 -22.48
N THR A 658 -9.93 -25.28 -23.39
CA THR A 658 -10.57 -25.54 -24.70
C THR A 658 -11.55 -26.71 -24.67
N ARG A 659 -11.38 -27.64 -23.73
CA ARG A 659 -12.29 -28.75 -23.50
C ARG A 659 -12.38 -29.08 -22.02
N TRP A 660 -13.58 -29.37 -21.55
CA TRP A 660 -13.87 -29.80 -20.18
C TRP A 660 -14.68 -31.10 -20.25
N GLN A 661 -14.20 -32.14 -19.60
CA GLN A 661 -14.86 -33.45 -19.56
C GLN A 661 -15.01 -33.94 -18.12
N GLN A 662 -16.24 -34.29 -17.72
CA GLN A 662 -16.53 -34.92 -16.44
C GLN A 662 -17.75 -35.82 -16.58
N ASP A 663 -17.63 -37.06 -16.09
CA ASP A 663 -18.66 -38.09 -16.15
C ASP A 663 -19.15 -38.28 -17.61
N GLU A 664 -20.43 -38.06 -17.93
CA GLU A 664 -20.97 -38.15 -19.30
C GLU A 664 -20.91 -36.80 -20.07
N LYS A 665 -20.50 -35.70 -19.41
CA LYS A 665 -20.47 -34.37 -20.01
C LYS A 665 -19.14 -34.10 -20.71
N ASP A 666 -19.22 -33.67 -21.96
CA ASP A 666 -18.09 -33.27 -22.78
C ASP A 666 -18.38 -31.91 -23.40
N TYR A 667 -17.70 -30.88 -22.92
CA TYR A 667 -17.89 -29.49 -23.36
C TYR A 667 -16.66 -28.97 -24.08
N ILE A 668 -16.86 -28.53 -25.33
CA ILE A 668 -15.91 -27.78 -26.13
C ILE A 668 -16.17 -26.30 -25.88
N LEU A 669 -15.12 -25.56 -25.55
CA LEU A 669 -15.19 -24.18 -25.06
C LEU A 669 -14.55 -23.22 -26.07
N GLY A 670 -15.35 -22.27 -26.56
CA GLY A 670 -14.92 -21.22 -27.47
C GLY A 670 -14.75 -19.89 -26.74
N TYR A 671 -13.64 -19.20 -26.98
CA TYR A 671 -13.39 -17.85 -26.47
C TYR A 671 -13.54 -16.81 -27.58
N ASN A 672 -14.00 -15.61 -27.23
CA ASN A 672 -13.97 -14.46 -28.14
C ASN A 672 -12.62 -13.72 -28.08
N ALA A 673 -12.45 -12.71 -28.92
CA ALA A 673 -11.24 -11.88 -28.94
C ALA A 673 -10.95 -11.13 -27.62
N LEU A 674 -11.96 -10.90 -26.76
CA LEU A 674 -11.76 -10.40 -25.39
C LEU A 674 -11.09 -11.42 -24.45
N GLY A 675 -10.97 -12.69 -24.88
CA GLY A 675 -10.55 -13.81 -24.04
C GLY A 675 -11.57 -14.18 -22.96
N ARG A 676 -12.87 -13.97 -23.23
CA ARG A 676 -14.01 -14.37 -22.37
C ARG A 676 -14.75 -15.56 -22.99
N LEU A 677 -15.32 -16.42 -22.15
CA LEU A 677 -16.00 -17.66 -22.58
C LEU A 677 -17.24 -17.31 -23.43
N HIS A 678 -17.10 -17.47 -24.74
CA HIS A 678 -18.09 -17.03 -25.73
C HIS A 678 -19.09 -18.12 -26.07
N THR A 679 -18.64 -19.37 -26.22
CA THR A 679 -19.53 -20.50 -26.51
C THR A 679 -19.17 -21.73 -25.70
N VAL A 680 -20.20 -22.51 -25.39
CA VAL A 680 -20.09 -23.87 -24.86
C VAL A 680 -20.89 -24.77 -25.80
N HIS A 681 -20.25 -25.83 -26.30
CA HIS A 681 -20.88 -26.82 -27.16
C HIS A 681 -20.63 -28.21 -26.59
N ASN A 682 -21.57 -29.14 -26.78
CA ASN A 682 -21.28 -30.56 -26.68
C ASN A 682 -21.09 -31.13 -28.11
N PRO A 683 -20.74 -32.41 -28.30
CA PRO A 683 -20.55 -32.98 -29.64
C PRO A 683 -21.79 -33.02 -30.55
N VAL A 684 -22.98 -32.71 -30.02
CA VAL A 684 -24.29 -32.80 -30.71
C VAL A 684 -24.87 -31.41 -30.99
N GLU A 685 -24.72 -30.46 -30.05
CA GLU A 685 -25.42 -29.18 -30.08
C GLU A 685 -24.64 -28.04 -29.39
N THR A 686 -25.13 -26.81 -29.58
CA THR A 686 -24.76 -25.67 -28.73
C THR A 686 -25.40 -25.86 -27.36
N VAL A 687 -24.66 -25.56 -26.29
CA VAL A 687 -25.17 -25.52 -24.91
C VAL A 687 -25.40 -24.07 -24.47
N GLN A 688 -24.45 -23.19 -24.82
CA GLN A 688 -24.46 -21.80 -24.39
C GLN A 688 -23.79 -20.88 -25.41
N LYS A 689 -24.31 -19.64 -25.56
CA LYS A 689 -23.63 -18.53 -26.26
C LYS A 689 -23.71 -17.26 -25.42
N ASN A 690 -22.59 -16.55 -25.28
CA ASN A 690 -22.44 -15.37 -24.43
C ASN A 690 -21.97 -14.16 -25.24
N SER A 691 -22.55 -12.98 -25.00
CA SER A 691 -21.99 -11.70 -25.45
C SER A 691 -21.54 -10.87 -24.27
N HIS A 692 -20.44 -10.16 -24.46
CA HIS A 692 -19.79 -9.33 -23.45
C HIS A 692 -19.69 -7.89 -23.95
N ASN A 693 -19.68 -6.92 -23.05
CA ASN A 693 -19.24 -5.55 -23.35
C ASN A 693 -17.70 -5.45 -23.25
N ALA A 694 -17.11 -4.29 -23.54
CA ALA A 694 -15.65 -4.17 -23.51
C ALA A 694 -15.04 -3.97 -22.12
N ALA A 695 -15.85 -3.85 -21.05
CA ALA A 695 -15.38 -4.14 -19.70
C ALA A 695 -15.17 -5.65 -19.46
N GLY A 696 -15.63 -6.51 -20.38
CA GLY A 696 -15.52 -7.97 -20.31
C GLY A 696 -16.65 -8.64 -19.53
N PHE A 697 -17.67 -7.89 -19.09
CA PHE A 697 -18.83 -8.42 -18.36
C PHE A 697 -19.83 -9.06 -19.33
N ARG A 698 -20.42 -10.19 -18.91
CA ARG A 698 -21.43 -10.92 -19.71
C ARG A 698 -22.75 -10.15 -19.70
N ILE A 699 -23.12 -9.53 -20.81
CA ILE A 699 -24.33 -8.69 -20.93
C ILE A 699 -25.53 -9.42 -21.55
N TYR A 700 -25.28 -10.54 -22.24
CA TYR A 700 -26.29 -11.38 -22.89
C TYR A 700 -25.84 -12.84 -22.87
N THR A 701 -26.79 -13.76 -22.69
CA THR A 701 -26.56 -15.19 -22.85
C THR A 701 -27.78 -15.89 -23.46
N GLN A 702 -27.51 -16.98 -24.18
CA GLN A 702 -28.49 -17.89 -24.77
C GLN A 702 -28.23 -19.30 -24.26
N HIS A 703 -29.29 -19.98 -23.85
CA HIS A 703 -29.27 -21.32 -23.28
C HIS A 703 -30.07 -22.29 -24.16
N TYR A 704 -29.39 -23.32 -24.64
CA TYR A 704 -29.95 -24.42 -25.42
C TYR A 704 -29.57 -25.69 -24.62
N PRO A 705 -30.51 -26.53 -24.14
CA PRO A 705 -31.86 -26.77 -24.64
C PRO A 705 -33.00 -26.07 -23.88
N GLN A 706 -32.72 -25.10 -23.01
CA GLN A 706 -33.78 -24.39 -22.27
C GLN A 706 -34.62 -23.42 -23.13
N ASP A 707 -34.19 -23.17 -24.37
CA ASP A 707 -34.72 -22.16 -25.29
C ASP A 707 -34.99 -20.81 -24.61
N GLN A 708 -34.02 -20.40 -23.78
CA GLN A 708 -34.06 -19.21 -22.94
C GLN A 708 -32.92 -18.26 -23.32
N GLN A 709 -33.20 -16.96 -23.22
CA GLN A 709 -32.22 -15.90 -23.30
C GLN A 709 -32.31 -15.01 -22.06
N GLN A 710 -31.15 -14.56 -21.59
CA GLN A 710 -31.05 -13.64 -20.46
C GLN A 710 -30.13 -12.47 -20.77
N PHE A 711 -30.44 -11.33 -20.19
CA PHE A 711 -29.73 -10.07 -20.37
C PHE A 711 -29.42 -9.46 -19.02
N PHE A 712 -28.24 -8.88 -18.88
CA PHE A 712 -27.69 -8.42 -17.61
C PHE A 712 -27.37 -6.93 -17.64
N LEU A 713 -27.67 -6.22 -16.56
CA LEU A 713 -27.35 -4.80 -16.37
C LEU A 713 -26.46 -4.62 -15.13
N TYR A 714 -25.30 -4.01 -15.30
CA TYR A 714 -24.32 -3.81 -14.23
C TYR A 714 -24.19 -2.33 -13.83
N HIS A 715 -24.18 -2.04 -12.54
CA HIS A 715 -23.85 -0.72 -12.00
C HIS A 715 -22.83 -0.89 -10.86
N ASN A 716 -21.77 -0.09 -10.85
CA ASN A 716 -20.64 -0.22 -9.92
C ASN A 716 -20.14 -1.67 -9.76
N LYS A 717 -20.01 -2.38 -10.90
CA LYS A 717 -19.58 -3.79 -11.03
C LYS A 717 -20.52 -4.83 -10.40
N LYS A 718 -21.68 -4.44 -9.87
CA LYS A 718 -22.72 -5.34 -9.36
C LYS A 718 -23.77 -5.60 -10.43
N LEU A 719 -24.26 -6.82 -10.52
CA LEU A 719 -25.47 -7.11 -11.31
C LEU A 719 -26.66 -6.46 -10.61
N VAL A 720 -27.23 -5.41 -11.22
CA VAL A 720 -28.34 -4.64 -10.62
C VAL A 720 -29.68 -4.91 -11.29
N ALA A 721 -29.73 -5.46 -12.50
CA ALA A 721 -30.96 -5.98 -13.06
C ALA A 721 -30.71 -7.09 -14.08
N GLU A 722 -31.71 -7.93 -14.28
CA GLU A 722 -31.78 -8.93 -15.32
C GLU A 722 -33.12 -8.86 -16.09
N TYR A 723 -33.10 -9.36 -17.32
CA TYR A 723 -34.30 -9.69 -18.08
C TYR A 723 -34.17 -11.10 -18.64
N THR A 724 -35.19 -11.93 -18.42
CA THR A 724 -35.25 -13.33 -18.88
C THR A 724 -36.45 -13.52 -19.79
N THR A 725 -36.28 -14.23 -20.91
CA THR A 725 -37.39 -14.58 -21.82
C THR A 725 -37.02 -15.76 -22.74
N HIS A 726 -37.98 -16.29 -23.51
CA HIS A 726 -37.73 -17.37 -24.46
C HIS A 726 -37.03 -16.88 -25.74
N LEU A 727 -36.30 -17.76 -26.43
CA LEU A 727 -35.59 -17.43 -27.67
C LEU A 727 -36.53 -17.08 -28.83
N GLU A 728 -37.73 -17.66 -28.87
CA GLU A 728 -38.75 -17.37 -29.88
C GLU A 728 -39.48 -16.04 -29.65
N THR A 729 -39.40 -15.46 -28.45
CA THR A 729 -40.12 -14.23 -28.10
C THR A 729 -39.63 -13.07 -28.95
N LYS A 730 -40.54 -12.47 -29.72
CA LYS A 730 -40.27 -11.26 -30.49
C LYS A 730 -40.00 -10.09 -29.54
N LEU A 731 -38.74 -9.70 -29.46
CA LEU A 731 -38.27 -8.58 -28.66
C LEU A 731 -38.71 -7.25 -29.32
N PRO A 732 -39.22 -6.26 -28.56
CA PRO A 732 -39.57 -4.95 -29.11
C PRO A 732 -38.39 -4.26 -29.80
N THR A 733 -38.63 -3.69 -30.98
CA THR A 733 -37.70 -2.78 -31.64
C THR A 733 -37.98 -1.34 -31.18
N ASP A 734 -36.94 -0.62 -30.76
CA ASP A 734 -36.98 0.79 -30.37
C ASP A 734 -37.92 1.13 -29.19
N ALA A 735 -37.79 0.39 -28.09
CA ALA A 735 -38.45 0.67 -26.81
C ALA A 735 -37.50 0.44 -25.62
N VAL A 736 -37.86 0.98 -24.44
CA VAL A 736 -37.25 0.57 -23.17
C VAL A 736 -37.57 -0.91 -22.97
N HIS A 737 -36.52 -1.74 -22.93
CA HIS A 737 -36.72 -3.18 -22.73
C HIS A 737 -37.22 -3.45 -21.30
N PRO A 738 -38.17 -4.39 -21.10
CA PRO A 738 -38.56 -4.81 -19.76
C PRO A 738 -37.36 -5.34 -18.98
N ILE A 739 -37.43 -5.16 -17.66
CA ILE A 739 -36.58 -5.81 -16.66
C ILE A 739 -37.48 -6.82 -15.96
N SER A 740 -37.03 -8.06 -15.83
CA SER A 740 -37.75 -9.07 -15.05
C SER A 740 -37.44 -8.90 -13.57
N ARG A 741 -36.18 -8.61 -13.22
CA ARG A 741 -35.77 -8.42 -11.82
C ARG A 741 -34.76 -7.30 -11.63
N ARG A 742 -34.96 -6.51 -10.57
CA ARG A 742 -34.08 -5.44 -10.10
C ARG A 742 -33.49 -5.82 -8.75
N TYR A 743 -32.17 -5.91 -8.63
CA TYR A 743 -31.49 -6.19 -7.36
C TYR A 743 -31.15 -4.90 -6.61
N ILE A 744 -31.57 -4.82 -5.34
CA ILE A 744 -31.30 -3.70 -4.43
C ILE A 744 -30.20 -4.13 -3.45
N TYR A 745 -29.15 -3.32 -3.36
CA TYR A 745 -28.00 -3.55 -2.48
C TYR A 745 -27.93 -2.51 -1.37
N LEU A 746 -27.48 -2.94 -0.20
CA LEU A 746 -26.94 -2.07 0.84
C LEU A 746 -25.43 -2.31 0.91
N ASP A 747 -24.64 -1.28 0.57
CA ASP A 747 -23.23 -1.43 0.25
C ASP A 747 -23.03 -2.56 -0.78
N ASN A 748 -22.40 -3.68 -0.40
CA ASN A 748 -22.18 -4.84 -1.28
C ASN A 748 -23.16 -6.00 -1.03
N GLN A 749 -24.01 -5.93 0.00
CA GLN A 749 -24.93 -7.01 0.34
C GLN A 749 -26.26 -6.85 -0.44
N PRO A 750 -26.74 -7.88 -1.17
CA PRO A 750 -28.10 -7.86 -1.72
C PRO A 750 -29.11 -7.94 -0.57
N ILE A 751 -30.06 -7.01 -0.55
CA ILE A 751 -31.07 -6.88 0.53
C ILE A 751 -32.51 -7.08 0.03
N ALA A 752 -32.77 -6.89 -1.25
CA ALA A 752 -34.07 -7.11 -1.86
C ALA A 752 -33.94 -7.28 -3.37
N MET A 753 -34.97 -7.84 -4.00
CA MET A 753 -35.25 -7.62 -5.40
C MET A 753 -36.65 -7.04 -5.58
N ILE A 754 -36.87 -6.38 -6.71
CA ILE A 754 -38.21 -6.17 -7.25
C ILE A 754 -38.36 -7.17 -8.39
N ASP A 755 -39.39 -8.02 -8.32
CA ASP A 755 -39.76 -8.99 -9.36
C ASP A 755 -40.93 -8.43 -10.17
N TYR A 756 -40.78 -8.37 -11.50
CA TYR A 756 -41.75 -7.83 -12.44
C TYR A 756 -42.43 -8.91 -13.30
N ASP A 757 -42.02 -10.17 -13.20
CA ASP A 757 -42.55 -11.25 -14.06
C ASP A 757 -43.99 -11.61 -13.68
N ALA A 758 -44.31 -11.62 -12.38
CA ALA A 758 -45.66 -11.85 -11.86
C ALA A 758 -46.49 -10.55 -11.71
N HIS A 759 -45.83 -9.42 -11.48
CA HIS A 759 -46.46 -8.16 -11.10
C HIS A 759 -45.91 -6.99 -11.95
N PRO A 760 -46.65 -6.46 -12.94
CA PRO A 760 -46.14 -5.43 -13.86
C PRO A 760 -45.71 -4.09 -13.23
N ASP A 761 -46.18 -3.79 -12.02
CA ASP A 761 -45.75 -2.63 -11.20
C ASP A 761 -44.60 -2.95 -10.24
N GLY A 762 -44.22 -4.23 -10.13
CA GLY A 762 -43.17 -4.79 -9.27
C GLY A 762 -43.70 -5.38 -7.95
N GLU A 763 -43.14 -6.53 -7.56
CA GLU A 763 -43.30 -7.16 -6.24
C GLU A 763 -41.98 -7.06 -5.46
N LEU A 764 -41.99 -6.47 -4.27
CA LEU A 764 -40.80 -6.32 -3.44
C LEU A 764 -40.53 -7.59 -2.63
N LEU A 765 -39.48 -8.33 -3.01
CA LEU A 765 -39.01 -9.53 -2.32
C LEU A 765 -37.74 -9.22 -1.51
N LEU A 766 -37.70 -9.64 -0.26
CA LEU A 766 -36.67 -9.27 0.71
C LEU A 766 -35.65 -10.40 0.84
N MET A 767 -34.37 -10.07 0.75
CA MET A 767 -33.26 -11.02 0.76
C MET A 767 -32.47 -11.01 2.06
N HIS A 768 -32.10 -12.20 2.52
CA HIS A 768 -31.33 -12.38 3.73
C HIS A 768 -30.08 -13.20 3.48
N SER A 769 -28.92 -12.54 3.60
CA SER A 769 -27.61 -13.12 3.28
C SER A 769 -26.74 -13.41 4.50
N ASP A 770 -25.78 -14.31 4.29
CA ASP A 770 -24.72 -14.62 5.24
C ASP A 770 -23.62 -13.54 5.32
N HIS A 771 -22.49 -13.89 5.93
CA HIS A 771 -21.30 -13.04 6.07
C HIS A 771 -20.52 -12.77 4.77
N LEU A 772 -20.76 -13.53 3.69
CA LEU A 772 -20.11 -13.40 2.38
C LEU A 772 -21.07 -12.82 1.32
N GLY A 773 -22.24 -12.34 1.75
CA GLY A 773 -23.27 -11.81 0.87
C GLY A 773 -24.10 -12.87 0.14
N ALA A 774 -23.86 -14.18 0.36
CA ALA A 774 -24.67 -15.24 -0.24
C ALA A 774 -26.07 -15.25 0.38
N VAL A 775 -27.10 -15.11 -0.44
CA VAL A 775 -28.50 -15.09 0.01
C VAL A 775 -28.91 -16.51 0.44
N HIS A 776 -29.52 -16.66 1.62
CA HIS A 776 -29.99 -17.96 2.13
C HIS A 776 -31.52 -18.10 2.13
N ILE A 777 -32.24 -16.98 2.33
CA ILE A 777 -33.70 -16.91 2.33
C ILE A 777 -34.15 -15.66 1.56
N ILE A 778 -35.26 -15.82 0.83
CA ILE A 778 -36.01 -14.74 0.17
C ILE A 778 -37.49 -14.88 0.56
N SER A 779 -38.11 -13.78 0.97
CA SER A 779 -39.52 -13.73 1.40
C SER A 779 -40.25 -12.50 0.87
N ASP A 780 -41.57 -12.60 0.72
CA ASP A 780 -42.43 -11.47 0.35
C ASP A 780 -42.77 -10.57 1.56
N LEU A 781 -43.68 -9.60 1.35
CA LEU A 781 -44.13 -8.65 2.38
C LEU A 781 -44.98 -9.31 3.48
N GLU A 782 -45.67 -10.39 3.13
CA GLU A 782 -46.51 -11.23 3.98
C GLU A 782 -45.69 -12.29 4.77
N GLN A 783 -44.37 -12.35 4.56
CA GLN A 783 -43.40 -13.30 5.13
C GLN A 783 -43.51 -14.74 4.58
N ASN A 784 -44.18 -14.96 3.46
CA ASN A 784 -44.14 -16.26 2.79
C ASN A 784 -42.75 -16.51 2.21
N LEU A 785 -42.29 -17.76 2.26
CA LEU A 785 -41.00 -18.17 1.74
C LEU A 785 -41.06 -18.33 0.22
N ARG A 786 -40.38 -17.43 -0.50
CA ARG A 786 -40.26 -17.49 -1.98
C ARG A 786 -39.05 -18.30 -2.44
N TRP A 787 -37.95 -18.30 -1.66
CA TRP A 787 -36.76 -19.12 -1.94
C TRP A 787 -35.95 -19.42 -0.68
N ALA A 788 -35.39 -20.62 -0.58
CA ALA A 788 -34.34 -20.96 0.38
C ALA A 788 -33.30 -21.91 -0.22
N ALA A 789 -32.02 -21.72 0.08
CA ALA A 789 -30.95 -22.61 -0.35
C ALA A 789 -29.84 -22.79 0.71
N THR A 790 -29.18 -23.95 0.65
CA THR A 790 -27.95 -24.25 1.38
C THR A 790 -26.74 -24.11 0.45
N TYR A 791 -25.58 -23.75 1.00
CA TYR A 791 -24.33 -23.63 0.24
C TYR A 791 -23.30 -24.64 0.73
N ASP A 792 -22.49 -25.21 -0.19
CA ASP A 792 -21.27 -25.92 0.20
C ASP A 792 -20.13 -24.95 0.59
N ALA A 793 -18.91 -25.46 0.78
CA ALA A 793 -17.76 -24.64 1.15
C ALA A 793 -17.35 -23.63 0.05
N PHE A 794 -17.47 -24.01 -1.22
CA PHE A 794 -17.03 -23.24 -2.39
C PHE A 794 -18.12 -22.31 -2.92
N GLY A 795 -19.36 -22.49 -2.48
CA GLY A 795 -20.49 -21.63 -2.82
C GLY A 795 -21.45 -22.24 -3.85
N TYR A 796 -21.40 -23.55 -4.11
CA TYR A 796 -22.46 -24.21 -4.85
C TYR A 796 -23.76 -24.17 -4.03
N ALA A 797 -24.83 -23.63 -4.61
CA ALA A 797 -26.13 -23.52 -3.96
C ALA A 797 -26.99 -24.76 -4.24
N THR A 798 -27.77 -25.20 -3.27
CA THR A 798 -28.79 -26.25 -3.42
C THR A 798 -30.09 -25.76 -2.81
N GLN A 799 -31.08 -25.46 -3.65
CA GLN A 799 -32.41 -25.02 -3.24
C GLN A 799 -33.08 -26.08 -2.36
N GLN A 800 -33.69 -25.63 -1.27
CA GLN A 800 -34.38 -26.47 -0.27
C GLN A 800 -35.90 -26.32 -0.38
N ALA A 801 -36.39 -25.12 -0.72
CA ALA A 801 -37.80 -24.81 -0.89
C ALA A 801 -37.97 -23.47 -1.62
N GLY A 802 -39.25 -23.11 -1.87
CA GLY A 802 -39.65 -21.90 -2.58
C GLY A 802 -39.95 -22.14 -4.05
N ASP A 803 -40.77 -21.25 -4.62
CA ASP A 803 -41.26 -21.25 -6.00
C ASP A 803 -40.41 -20.38 -6.95
N LEU A 804 -39.62 -19.46 -6.40
CA LEU A 804 -38.79 -18.53 -7.15
C LEU A 804 -37.52 -19.22 -7.67
N ASP A 805 -37.18 -18.96 -8.93
CA ASP A 805 -35.91 -19.39 -9.54
C ASP A 805 -34.84 -18.29 -9.42
N PHE A 806 -33.76 -18.53 -8.67
CA PHE A 806 -32.81 -17.49 -8.25
C PHE A 806 -31.35 -17.86 -8.52
N HIS A 807 -30.64 -17.01 -9.27
CA HIS A 807 -29.31 -17.29 -9.83
C HIS A 807 -28.14 -16.46 -9.28
N LEU A 808 -28.38 -15.37 -8.55
CA LEU A 808 -27.30 -14.64 -7.88
C LEU A 808 -26.66 -15.52 -6.77
N ARG A 809 -25.34 -15.46 -6.61
CA ARG A 809 -24.59 -16.30 -5.65
C ARG A 809 -23.85 -15.41 -4.65
N ARG A 810 -22.54 -15.61 -4.47
CA ARG A 810 -21.69 -14.72 -3.67
C ARG A 810 -21.44 -13.41 -4.43
N GLU A 811 -20.83 -12.43 -3.77
CA GLU A 811 -20.45 -11.16 -4.40
C GLU A 811 -19.66 -11.39 -5.70
N GLY A 812 -20.13 -10.80 -6.81
CA GLY A 812 -19.57 -10.97 -8.16
C GLY A 812 -20.08 -12.19 -8.96
N GLN A 813 -20.74 -13.17 -8.31
CA GLN A 813 -21.07 -14.47 -8.92
C GLN A 813 -22.53 -14.60 -9.37
N TYR A 814 -22.73 -15.07 -10.60
CA TYR A 814 -24.03 -15.48 -11.15
C TYR A 814 -23.98 -16.93 -11.64
N HIS A 815 -24.89 -17.78 -11.17
CA HIS A 815 -24.94 -19.19 -11.56
C HIS A 815 -25.53 -19.39 -12.95
N ASP A 816 -24.86 -20.23 -13.72
CA ASP A 816 -25.21 -20.59 -15.08
C ASP A 816 -25.95 -21.93 -15.12
N MET A 817 -27.20 -21.90 -15.57
CA MET A 817 -28.11 -23.06 -15.49
C MET A 817 -27.65 -24.23 -16.37
N SER A 818 -27.13 -23.94 -17.57
CA SER A 818 -26.76 -24.97 -18.56
C SER A 818 -25.46 -25.69 -18.18
N THR A 819 -24.49 -24.97 -17.61
CA THR A 819 -23.17 -25.53 -17.25
C THR A 819 -23.01 -25.91 -15.78
N ASN A 820 -23.79 -25.28 -14.87
CA ASN A 820 -23.58 -25.26 -13.42
C ASN A 820 -22.30 -24.56 -12.94
N TRP A 821 -21.66 -23.77 -13.81
CA TRP A 821 -20.57 -22.87 -13.43
C TRP A 821 -21.11 -21.52 -12.97
N HIS A 822 -20.27 -20.69 -12.36
CA HIS A 822 -20.63 -19.31 -12.06
C HIS A 822 -19.86 -18.37 -12.99
N ASP A 823 -20.55 -17.44 -13.66
CA ASP A 823 -19.87 -16.25 -14.17
C ASP A 823 -19.44 -15.40 -12.98
N ASN A 824 -18.16 -15.08 -12.87
CA ASN A 824 -17.59 -14.21 -11.84
C ASN A 824 -16.94 -12.99 -12.52
N LEU A 825 -17.75 -12.24 -13.29
CA LEU A 825 -17.43 -11.03 -14.06
C LEU A 825 -16.38 -11.23 -15.17
N LEU A 826 -15.13 -11.50 -14.79
CA LEU A 826 -13.96 -11.59 -15.68
C LEU A 826 -13.41 -13.02 -15.82
N ARG A 827 -13.89 -13.96 -15.00
CA ARG A 827 -13.52 -15.39 -15.02
C ARG A 827 -14.75 -16.27 -14.81
N THR A 828 -14.70 -17.49 -15.30
CA THR A 828 -15.71 -18.53 -15.08
C THR A 828 -15.25 -19.43 -13.94
N TYR A 829 -16.00 -19.43 -12.85
CA TYR A 829 -15.69 -20.17 -11.62
C TYR A 829 -16.41 -21.52 -11.62
N LEU A 830 -15.69 -22.61 -11.32
CA LEU A 830 -16.30 -23.92 -11.09
C LEU A 830 -16.48 -24.14 -9.58
N PRO A 831 -17.69 -23.95 -9.03
CA PRO A 831 -17.89 -24.09 -7.58
C PRO A 831 -17.63 -25.53 -7.09
N GLN A 832 -17.94 -26.54 -7.90
CA GLN A 832 -17.70 -27.95 -7.52
C GLN A 832 -16.21 -28.31 -7.37
N GLN A 833 -15.31 -27.57 -8.03
CA GLN A 833 -13.86 -27.80 -7.97
C GLN A 833 -13.09 -26.69 -7.24
N GLY A 834 -13.72 -25.54 -6.95
CA GLY A 834 -13.14 -24.46 -6.15
C GLY A 834 -12.08 -23.61 -6.85
N HIS A 835 -12.05 -23.58 -8.18
CA HIS A 835 -11.08 -22.83 -8.98
C HIS A 835 -11.70 -22.24 -10.26
N PHE A 836 -10.94 -21.44 -11.00
CA PHE A 836 -11.36 -20.83 -12.27
C PHE A 836 -11.03 -21.69 -13.49
N LEU A 837 -11.77 -21.50 -14.59
CA LEU A 837 -11.41 -22.02 -15.92
C LEU A 837 -10.25 -21.23 -16.51
N GLU A 838 -10.32 -19.90 -16.53
CA GLU A 838 -9.31 -19.04 -17.14
C GLU A 838 -8.10 -18.81 -16.21
N PRO A 839 -6.91 -18.61 -16.79
CA PRO A 839 -5.79 -17.97 -16.09
C PRO A 839 -6.20 -16.64 -15.45
N ASP A 840 -5.53 -16.25 -14.37
CA ASP A 840 -5.66 -14.90 -13.84
C ASP A 840 -5.31 -13.88 -14.94
N PRO A 841 -6.26 -13.02 -15.38
CA PRO A 841 -6.08 -12.11 -16.52
C PRO A 841 -5.02 -11.02 -16.28
N ILE A 842 -4.47 -11.00 -15.07
CA ILE A 842 -3.54 -10.01 -14.58
C ILE A 842 -2.07 -10.36 -14.80
N GLY A 843 -1.75 -11.66 -14.90
CA GLY A 843 -0.39 -12.16 -15.06
C GLY A 843 0.33 -12.50 -13.74
N PRO A 844 1.60 -12.93 -13.83
CA PRO A 844 2.37 -13.45 -12.71
C PRO A 844 2.87 -12.35 -11.79
N THR A 845 2.28 -12.26 -10.61
CA THR A 845 2.81 -11.49 -9.50
C THR A 845 2.82 -12.35 -8.22
N PRO A 846 3.59 -12.00 -7.18
CA PRO A 846 3.57 -12.76 -5.93
C PRO A 846 2.14 -12.87 -5.31
N PHE A 847 1.90 -13.85 -4.41
CA PHE A 847 0.58 -14.28 -3.87
C PHE A 847 -0.48 -14.75 -4.87
N SER A 848 -0.51 -14.23 -6.11
CA SER A 848 -1.51 -14.59 -7.10
C SER A 848 -1.37 -16.06 -7.50
N GLN A 849 -2.50 -16.70 -7.81
CA GLN A 849 -2.54 -18.10 -8.23
C GLN A 849 -3.16 -18.19 -9.59
N LEU A 850 -2.48 -18.87 -10.52
CA LEU A 850 -2.87 -18.92 -11.93
C LEU A 850 -4.36 -19.26 -12.16
N TYR A 851 -4.94 -20.19 -11.39
CA TYR A 851 -6.35 -20.58 -11.49
C TYR A 851 -7.11 -20.49 -10.16
N GLY A 852 -6.47 -20.05 -9.08
CA GLY A 852 -7.02 -20.19 -7.73
C GLY A 852 -8.12 -19.17 -7.40
N TYR A 853 -9.17 -19.62 -6.72
CA TYR A 853 -10.17 -18.73 -6.11
C TYR A 853 -9.82 -18.48 -4.64
N SER A 854 -9.64 -17.21 -4.27
CA SER A 854 -9.48 -16.76 -2.87
C SER A 854 -8.46 -17.58 -2.05
N GLN A 855 -7.32 -17.94 -2.65
CA GLN A 855 -6.27 -18.81 -2.05
C GLN A 855 -6.81 -20.14 -1.48
N GLN A 856 -7.86 -20.71 -2.10
CA GLN A 856 -8.59 -21.91 -1.62
C GLN A 856 -9.14 -21.75 -0.19
N GLN A 857 -9.50 -20.53 0.21
CA GLN A 857 -10.14 -20.17 1.48
C GLN A 857 -11.54 -19.57 1.29
N PRO A 858 -12.45 -20.24 0.55
CA PRO A 858 -13.74 -19.70 0.13
C PRO A 858 -14.71 -19.39 1.28
N LEU A 859 -14.43 -19.85 2.51
CA LEU A 859 -15.26 -19.60 3.69
C LEU A 859 -14.85 -18.33 4.46
N ASN A 860 -13.72 -17.73 4.11
CA ASN A 860 -13.14 -16.57 4.79
C ASN A 860 -13.07 -15.34 3.89
N HIS A 861 -13.08 -15.58 2.57
CA HIS A 861 -12.80 -14.59 1.54
C HIS A 861 -13.78 -14.73 0.39
N THR A 862 -14.29 -13.59 -0.06
CA THR A 862 -14.78 -13.39 -1.42
C THR A 862 -13.64 -12.82 -2.25
N ASP A 863 -13.66 -13.12 -3.55
CA ASP A 863 -12.94 -12.37 -4.59
C ASP A 863 -14.01 -11.58 -5.36
N PRO A 864 -14.47 -10.43 -4.82
CA PRO A 864 -15.52 -9.65 -5.47
C PRO A 864 -14.99 -8.91 -6.71
N TRP A 865 -13.69 -8.56 -6.67
CA TRP A 865 -12.87 -8.11 -7.79
C TRP A 865 -11.38 -7.90 -7.42
N GLY A 866 -11.07 -7.38 -6.21
CA GLY A 866 -9.75 -6.75 -5.87
C GLY A 866 -9.37 -6.55 -4.38
N LEU A 867 -8.78 -5.38 -4.01
CA LEU A 867 -7.71 -5.22 -2.97
C LEU A 867 -8.06 -4.18 -1.82
N LEU A 868 -7.17 -3.37 -1.15
CA LEU A 868 -7.52 -2.37 -0.05
C LEU A 868 -6.58 -1.11 0.24
N LEU A 869 -7.12 0.12 0.49
CA LEU A 869 -6.43 1.44 0.75
C LEU A 869 -7.21 2.46 1.68
N PHE A 870 -6.59 3.55 2.21
CA PHE A 870 -7.23 4.74 2.85
C PHE A 870 -6.71 6.13 2.37
N ALA A 871 -7.54 7.19 2.38
CA ALA A 871 -7.21 8.55 1.88
C ALA A 871 -7.81 9.74 2.70
N PHE A 872 -7.06 10.86 2.85
CA PHE A 872 -7.38 12.05 3.67
C PHE A 872 -7.13 13.38 2.93
N ASP A 873 -8.18 14.08 2.51
CA ASP A 873 -8.04 15.29 1.68
C ASP A 873 -7.71 16.59 2.47
N GLY A 874 -7.32 17.62 1.72
CA GLY A 874 -6.87 18.91 2.24
C GLY A 874 -7.96 19.86 2.74
N THR A 875 -7.52 20.97 3.31
CA THR A 875 -8.41 21.99 3.90
C THR A 875 -9.33 22.58 2.83
N ARG A 876 -10.65 22.54 3.04
CA ARG A 876 -11.69 22.90 2.06
C ARG A 876 -11.70 22.04 0.78
N TYR A 877 -11.03 20.88 0.78
CA TYR A 877 -11.11 19.93 -0.34
C TYR A 877 -12.01 18.75 0.03
N ASP A 878 -12.94 18.47 -0.87
CA ASP A 878 -13.76 17.27 -0.89
C ASP A 878 -13.78 16.70 -2.33
N HIS A 879 -14.66 15.73 -2.60
CA HIS A 879 -14.82 15.11 -3.91
C HIS A 879 -15.24 16.08 -5.04
N THR A 880 -15.65 17.32 -4.71
CA THR A 880 -15.94 18.37 -5.70
C THR A 880 -14.67 19.04 -6.22
N VAL A 881 -13.61 19.06 -5.40
CA VAL A 881 -12.29 19.53 -5.79
C VAL A 881 -11.53 18.35 -6.39
N ASN A 882 -11.09 18.47 -7.63
CA ASN A 882 -10.24 17.44 -8.27
C ASN A 882 -8.80 17.51 -7.72
N SER A 883 -8.63 17.26 -6.42
CA SER A 883 -7.36 17.29 -5.70
C SER A 883 -6.49 16.07 -6.04
N VAL A 884 -5.19 16.14 -5.77
CA VAL A 884 -4.30 14.99 -5.98
C VAL A 884 -4.72 13.78 -5.11
N VAL A 885 -5.23 14.01 -3.90
CA VAL A 885 -5.71 12.93 -3.02
C VAL A 885 -7.01 12.30 -3.51
N HIS A 886 -7.93 13.12 -4.03
CA HIS A 886 -9.17 12.63 -4.63
C HIS A 886 -8.89 11.85 -5.91
N GLN A 887 -7.99 12.35 -6.77
CA GLN A 887 -7.52 11.65 -7.97
C GLN A 887 -6.88 10.30 -7.62
N LEU A 888 -5.99 10.24 -6.62
CA LEU A 888 -5.42 8.99 -6.12
C LEU A 888 -6.47 8.04 -5.52
N HIS A 889 -7.46 8.56 -4.78
CA HIS A 889 -8.55 7.74 -4.26
C HIS A 889 -9.38 7.11 -5.39
N GLN A 890 -9.82 7.92 -6.36
CA GLN A 890 -10.58 7.46 -7.52
C GLN A 890 -9.77 6.47 -8.37
N ALA A 891 -8.45 6.69 -8.45
CA ALA A 891 -7.52 5.81 -9.15
C ALA A 891 -7.16 4.54 -8.37
N SER A 892 -7.57 4.39 -7.12
CA SER A 892 -7.16 3.23 -6.33
C SER A 892 -7.94 1.98 -6.72
N GLN A 893 -7.17 0.94 -7.03
CA GLN A 893 -7.65 -0.39 -7.41
C GLN A 893 -7.87 -1.30 -6.19
N GLU A 894 -7.51 -0.73 -5.05
CA GLU A 894 -7.54 -1.24 -3.71
C GLU A 894 -8.78 -0.64 -3.01
N THR A 895 -9.65 -1.43 -2.36
CA THR A 895 -10.83 -0.97 -1.58
C THR A 895 -10.52 0.29 -0.76
N SER A 896 -10.85 1.46 -1.29
CA SER A 896 -10.30 2.72 -0.78
C SER A 896 -11.32 3.53 0.03
N TYR A 897 -10.92 3.99 1.21
CA TYR A 897 -11.77 4.82 2.07
C TYR A 897 -11.34 6.29 2.04
N TYR A 898 -12.18 7.16 1.49
CA TYR A 898 -11.91 8.61 1.40
C TYR A 898 -12.63 9.45 2.46
N VAL A 899 -11.98 10.55 2.85
CA VAL A 899 -12.59 11.60 3.65
C VAL A 899 -12.10 12.98 3.20
N ALA A 900 -13.03 13.91 3.01
CA ALA A 900 -12.77 15.33 2.83
C ALA A 900 -12.02 15.93 4.03
N GLY A 901 -11.24 16.97 3.80
CA GLY A 901 -10.53 17.68 4.85
C GLY A 901 -11.40 18.65 5.64
N PRO A 902 -10.82 19.40 6.59
CA PRO A 902 -11.55 20.37 7.38
C PRO A 902 -11.94 21.61 6.56
N GLY A 903 -13.14 22.14 6.76
CA GLY A 903 -13.64 23.34 6.07
C GLY A 903 -14.61 23.10 4.92
N ASN A 904 -15.35 24.14 4.55
CA ASN A 904 -16.31 24.12 3.44
C ASN A 904 -15.60 24.47 2.09
N PRO A 905 -15.84 23.75 0.99
CA PRO A 905 -15.19 24.03 -0.30
C PRO A 905 -15.54 25.41 -0.86
N GLU A 906 -16.80 25.83 -0.80
CA GLU A 906 -17.30 27.06 -1.40
C GLU A 906 -17.02 28.32 -0.55
N THR A 907 -17.06 28.19 0.78
CA THR A 907 -16.97 29.33 1.71
C THR A 907 -15.87 29.17 2.75
N LEU A 908 -15.22 30.29 3.12
CA LEU A 908 -14.24 30.30 4.20
C LEU A 908 -14.96 30.26 5.55
N ASP A 909 -14.96 29.11 6.21
CA ASP A 909 -15.63 28.88 7.49
C ASP A 909 -14.65 28.70 8.65
N TRP A 910 -15.19 28.60 9.88
CA TRP A 910 -14.37 28.35 11.06
C TRP A 910 -13.64 27.01 10.99
N ASP A 911 -14.19 25.99 10.33
CA ASP A 911 -13.51 24.71 10.21
C ASP A 911 -12.29 24.76 9.28
N ALA A 912 -12.34 25.52 8.18
CA ALA A 912 -11.16 25.79 7.35
C ALA A 912 -10.03 26.47 8.14
N LEU A 913 -10.38 27.40 9.04
CA LEU A 913 -9.42 28.15 9.84
C LEU A 913 -8.79 27.32 10.96
N ILE A 914 -9.60 26.61 11.75
CA ILE A 914 -9.14 25.96 13.00
C ILE A 914 -9.24 24.43 13.01
N ALA A 915 -9.71 23.80 11.93
CA ALA A 915 -9.87 22.35 11.79
C ALA A 915 -10.57 21.67 12.98
N HIS A 916 -11.63 22.29 13.51
CA HIS A 916 -12.37 21.74 14.67
C HIS A 916 -13.00 20.37 14.36
N SER A 917 -13.27 20.07 13.09
CA SER A 917 -13.78 18.77 12.65
C SER A 917 -12.69 17.69 12.50
N ALA A 918 -11.39 18.02 12.67
CA ALA A 918 -10.28 17.08 12.62
C ALA A 918 -10.52 15.79 13.42
N GLY A 919 -10.99 15.91 14.65
CA GLY A 919 -11.34 14.76 15.49
C GLY A 919 -12.53 13.94 14.94
N ARG A 920 -13.47 14.57 14.23
CA ARG A 920 -14.60 13.89 13.55
C ARG A 920 -14.14 13.17 12.28
N ILE A 921 -13.24 13.78 11.51
CA ILE A 921 -12.62 13.21 10.29
C ILE A 921 -11.83 11.95 10.65
N VAL A 922 -10.89 12.05 11.60
CA VAL A 922 -10.10 10.90 12.07
C VAL A 922 -11.00 9.82 12.67
N ARG A 923 -12.04 10.18 13.45
CA ARG A 923 -13.04 9.21 13.91
C ARG A 923 -13.83 8.55 12.79
N LYS A 924 -14.12 9.21 11.66
CA LYS A 924 -14.84 8.59 10.52
C LYS A 924 -13.98 7.50 9.87
N GLN A 925 -12.69 7.78 9.66
CA GLN A 925 -11.74 6.80 9.12
C GLN A 925 -11.40 5.71 10.14
N TRP A 926 -11.34 6.04 11.44
CA TRP A 926 -11.25 5.06 12.52
C TRP A 926 -12.45 4.13 12.53
N ASP A 927 -13.67 4.65 12.48
CA ASP A 927 -14.87 3.80 12.43
C ASP A 927 -14.89 2.93 11.15
N ALA A 928 -14.36 3.41 10.02
CA ALA A 928 -14.23 2.63 8.78
C ALA A 928 -13.21 1.49 8.92
N LEU A 929 -12.00 1.80 9.40
CA LEU A 929 -10.97 0.81 9.72
C LEU A 929 -11.49 -0.21 10.74
N ILE A 930 -12.11 0.23 11.83
CA ILE A 930 -12.61 -0.67 12.87
C ILE A 930 -13.75 -1.53 12.32
N ARG A 931 -14.69 -1.01 11.50
CA ARG A 931 -15.68 -1.87 10.83
C ARG A 931 -15.02 -2.87 9.89
N HIS A 932 -14.03 -2.45 9.11
CA HIS A 932 -13.32 -3.32 8.17
C HIS A 932 -12.51 -4.41 8.90
N LEU A 933 -11.78 -4.05 9.96
CA LEU A 933 -11.05 -4.99 10.80
C LEU A 933 -11.97 -5.83 11.68
N ILE A 934 -13.17 -5.39 12.04
CA ILE A 934 -14.19 -6.21 12.71
C ILE A 934 -14.74 -7.23 11.71
N TYR A 935 -15.09 -6.81 10.50
CA TYR A 935 -15.47 -7.70 9.41
C TYR A 935 -14.35 -8.73 9.13
N LEU A 936 -13.10 -8.29 8.96
CA LEU A 936 -11.98 -9.20 8.78
C LEU A 936 -11.65 -9.99 10.05
N GLN A 937 -11.90 -9.52 11.27
CA GLN A 937 -11.75 -10.36 12.46
C GLN A 937 -12.85 -11.44 12.52
N HIS A 938 -14.05 -11.13 12.03
CA HIS A 938 -15.16 -12.07 12.04
C HIS A 938 -15.24 -12.93 10.78
N ASN A 939 -14.40 -12.67 9.78
CA ASN A 939 -14.39 -13.37 8.49
C ASN A 939 -13.01 -13.95 8.10
N ALA A 940 -11.89 -13.34 8.51
CA ALA A 940 -10.52 -13.81 8.27
C ALA A 940 -9.43 -13.20 9.22
N PRO A 941 -9.43 -13.41 10.56
CA PRO A 941 -8.46 -12.81 11.52
C PRO A 941 -7.02 -13.35 11.41
N HIS A 942 -6.63 -13.75 10.21
CA HIS A 942 -5.36 -14.35 9.88
C HIS A 942 -4.75 -13.83 8.59
N THR A 943 -5.54 -13.13 7.78
CA THR A 943 -5.04 -12.19 6.79
C THR A 943 -4.26 -11.11 7.52
N VAL A 944 -3.12 -10.72 6.96
CA VAL A 944 -2.48 -9.48 7.40
C VAL A 944 -2.99 -8.38 6.50
N VAL A 945 -3.66 -7.42 7.09
CA VAL A 945 -4.34 -6.36 6.37
C VAL A 945 -3.30 -5.29 5.99
N PRO A 946 -2.94 -5.11 4.71
CA PRO A 946 -2.13 -3.97 4.33
C PRO A 946 -2.94 -2.71 4.67
N ILE A 947 -2.32 -1.80 5.41
CA ILE A 947 -2.86 -0.47 5.66
C ILE A 947 -1.96 0.48 4.90
N ASP A 948 -2.61 1.29 4.08
CA ASP A 948 -1.99 2.27 3.22
C ASP A 948 -2.78 3.57 3.36
N ILE A 949 -2.07 4.69 3.44
CA ILE A 949 -2.67 5.99 3.78
C ILE A 949 -2.14 7.04 2.81
N ILE A 950 -3.02 7.86 2.24
CA ILE A 950 -2.60 9.07 1.51
C ILE A 950 -3.23 10.34 2.10
N GLY A 951 -2.59 11.49 1.93
CA GLY A 951 -3.21 12.78 2.25
C GLY A 951 -2.50 14.02 1.72
N PHE A 952 -3.19 15.17 1.83
CA PHE A 952 -2.72 16.50 1.45
C PHE A 952 -3.02 17.53 2.56
N SER A 953 -2.16 18.54 2.76
CA SER A 953 -2.45 19.68 3.65
C SER A 953 -2.72 19.27 5.11
N ARG A 954 -3.79 19.78 5.72
CA ARG A 954 -4.27 19.32 7.03
C ARG A 954 -4.72 17.85 6.97
N GLY A 955 -5.15 17.35 5.81
CA GLY A 955 -5.38 15.93 5.55
C GLY A 955 -4.12 15.09 5.78
N SER A 956 -2.95 15.51 5.30
CA SER A 956 -1.66 14.86 5.59
C SER A 956 -1.36 14.79 7.10
N ALA A 957 -1.66 15.86 7.83
CA ALA A 957 -1.48 15.91 9.27
C ALA A 957 -2.47 14.96 10.01
N LEU A 958 -3.70 14.82 9.50
CA LEU A 958 -4.68 13.85 10.01
C LEU A 958 -4.35 12.40 9.61
N ALA A 959 -3.77 12.19 8.42
CA ALA A 959 -3.25 10.91 7.95
C ALA A 959 -2.12 10.40 8.84
N LEU A 960 -1.13 11.26 9.17
CA LEU A 960 -0.07 10.95 10.14
C LEU A 960 -0.65 10.65 11.53
N HIS A 961 -1.61 11.44 11.99
CA HIS A 961 -2.25 11.18 13.29
C HIS A 961 -3.02 9.86 13.31
N PHE A 962 -3.76 9.56 12.25
CA PHE A 962 -4.46 8.29 12.07
C PHE A 962 -3.48 7.12 12.00
N ALA A 963 -2.41 7.21 11.22
CA ALA A 963 -1.33 6.23 11.16
C ALA A 963 -0.74 5.92 12.55
N ASN A 964 -0.48 6.97 13.35
CA ASN A 964 -0.02 6.81 14.72
C ASN A 964 -1.10 6.26 15.67
N GLN A 965 -2.38 6.57 15.48
CA GLN A 965 -3.46 5.91 16.21
C GLN A 965 -3.52 4.42 15.87
N VAL A 966 -3.39 4.05 14.60
CA VAL A 966 -3.35 2.65 14.16
C VAL A 966 -2.21 1.91 14.86
N LEU A 967 -1.01 2.49 14.85
CA LEU A 967 0.15 1.91 15.54
C LEU A 967 0.05 1.91 17.07
N LYS A 968 -0.64 2.88 17.70
CA LYS A 968 -0.87 2.89 19.15
C LYS A 968 -1.57 1.62 19.64
N TYR A 969 -2.45 1.06 18.82
CA TYR A 969 -3.15 -0.19 19.09
C TYR A 969 -2.47 -1.41 18.44
N THR A 970 -1.33 -1.23 17.75
CA THR A 970 -0.60 -2.31 17.08
C THR A 970 0.68 -2.69 17.82
N LYS A 971 0.84 -3.96 18.16
CA LYS A 971 2.07 -4.50 18.75
C LYS A 971 2.55 -5.68 17.91
N ASN A 972 3.79 -5.62 17.41
CA ASN A 972 4.40 -6.69 16.60
C ASN A 972 3.57 -7.06 15.35
N GLY A 973 2.97 -6.06 14.69
CA GLY A 973 2.05 -6.25 13.56
C GLY A 973 0.64 -6.70 13.94
N LEU A 974 0.32 -6.90 15.22
CA LEU A 974 -1.00 -7.26 15.71
C LEU A 974 -1.73 -6.01 16.27
N PHE A 975 -2.69 -5.50 15.52
CA PHE A 975 -3.66 -4.49 15.95
C PHE A 975 -4.61 -5.10 17.00
N SER A 976 -4.94 -4.37 18.07
CA SER A 976 -5.88 -4.78 19.12
C SER A 976 -6.57 -3.56 19.75
N TYR A 977 -7.88 -3.43 19.57
CA TYR A 977 -8.70 -2.30 20.01
C TYR A 977 -10.07 -2.77 20.49
N THR A 978 -10.62 -2.16 21.54
CA THR A 978 -12.03 -2.33 21.93
C THR A 978 -12.79 -1.04 21.67
N ASN A 979 -13.90 -1.12 20.95
CA ASN A 979 -14.73 0.04 20.67
C ASN A 979 -15.61 0.42 21.89
N ARG A 980 -16.27 1.58 21.82
CA ARG A 980 -17.15 2.09 22.90
C ARG A 980 -18.44 1.30 23.14
N TYR A 981 -18.77 0.34 22.27
CA TYR A 981 -19.95 -0.53 22.35
C TYR A 981 -19.60 -1.89 22.99
N GLY A 982 -18.32 -2.18 23.18
CA GLY A 982 -17.82 -3.43 23.77
C GLY A 982 -17.18 -4.39 22.78
N ASP A 983 -17.26 -4.12 21.47
CA ASP A 983 -16.68 -5.01 20.45
C ASP A 983 -15.16 -4.91 20.46
N HIS A 984 -14.49 -6.04 20.70
CA HIS A 984 -13.05 -6.16 20.61
C HIS A 984 -12.64 -6.61 19.21
N VAL A 985 -11.63 -5.96 18.64
CA VAL A 985 -11.02 -6.31 17.35
C VAL A 985 -9.51 -6.48 17.50
N GLN A 986 -9.02 -7.62 17.05
CA GLN A 986 -7.64 -8.06 17.11
C GLN A 986 -7.25 -8.70 15.76
N MET A 987 -6.40 -8.02 15.01
CA MET A 987 -6.08 -8.36 13.61
C MET A 987 -4.61 -8.10 13.29
N CYS A 988 -3.99 -8.99 12.52
CA CYS A 988 -2.67 -8.67 11.97
C CYS A 988 -2.82 -7.57 10.91
N ILE A 989 -2.01 -6.52 10.97
CA ILE A 989 -1.94 -5.46 9.98
C ILE A 989 -0.49 -5.22 9.54
N GLN A 990 -0.32 -4.81 8.29
CA GLN A 990 0.98 -4.41 7.72
C GLN A 990 0.90 -2.92 7.36
N PRO A 991 1.52 -2.03 8.15
CA PRO A 991 1.63 -0.62 7.80
C PRO A 991 2.60 -0.49 6.62
N ARG A 992 2.07 -0.36 5.40
CA ARG A 992 2.85 -0.45 4.16
C ARG A 992 3.26 0.96 3.71
N PHE A 993 2.35 1.75 3.14
CA PHE A 993 2.67 3.06 2.59
C PHE A 993 1.96 4.22 3.31
N ILE A 994 2.66 5.33 3.47
CA ILE A 994 2.05 6.66 3.66
C ILE A 994 2.49 7.58 2.52
N GLY A 995 1.54 8.19 1.81
CA GLY A 995 1.81 9.21 0.79
C GLY A 995 1.27 10.57 1.21
N LEU A 996 2.11 11.59 1.27
CA LEU A 996 1.77 12.90 1.83
C LEU A 996 2.12 14.02 0.85
N LEU A 997 1.29 15.05 0.84
CA LEU A 997 1.51 16.28 0.08
C LEU A 997 1.38 17.49 1.00
N ASP A 998 2.39 18.35 0.95
CA ASP A 998 2.56 19.61 1.67
C ASP A 998 1.84 19.70 3.02
N THR A 999 2.37 18.96 4.00
CA THR A 999 1.72 18.74 5.29
C THR A 999 1.55 20.04 6.10
N VAL A 1000 0.31 20.35 6.51
CA VAL A 1000 -0.02 21.53 7.33
C VAL A 1000 -0.52 21.07 8.69
N THR A 1001 0.28 21.27 9.73
CA THR A 1001 -0.05 20.78 11.08
C THR A 1001 -0.89 21.73 11.93
N GLN A 1002 -1.29 22.91 11.44
CA GLN A 1002 -2.10 23.87 12.24
C GLN A 1002 -3.50 23.32 12.56
N MET A 1003 -3.69 22.89 13.80
CA MET A 1003 -4.96 22.53 14.41
C MET A 1003 -5.30 23.56 15.50
N GLY A 1004 -6.53 24.05 15.54
CA GLY A 1004 -6.91 25.17 16.40
C GLY A 1004 -6.38 26.52 15.91
N ILE A 1005 -6.73 27.61 16.61
CA ILE A 1005 -6.23 28.97 16.31
C ILE A 1005 -4.69 28.96 16.36
N LEU A 1006 -4.02 29.32 15.26
CA LEU A 1006 -2.56 29.38 15.11
C LEU A 1006 -1.80 28.09 15.51
N GLY A 1007 -2.45 26.93 15.40
CA GLY A 1007 -1.85 25.66 15.82
C GLY A 1007 -1.88 25.41 17.34
N SER A 1008 -2.68 26.16 18.09
CA SER A 1008 -2.87 26.00 19.54
C SER A 1008 -3.28 24.60 19.97
N HIS A 1009 -3.87 23.79 19.09
CA HIS A 1009 -4.32 22.42 19.38
C HIS A 1009 -3.42 21.35 18.76
N ASN A 1010 -2.27 21.71 18.15
CA ASN A 1010 -1.34 20.76 17.53
C ASN A 1010 -0.90 19.64 18.49
N PHE A 1011 -0.76 19.96 19.78
CA PHE A 1011 -0.36 19.03 20.83
C PHE A 1011 -1.36 17.89 21.09
N LEU A 1012 -2.60 17.99 20.60
CA LEU A 1012 -3.62 16.95 20.69
C LEU A 1012 -3.46 15.86 19.62
N PHE A 1013 -2.61 16.10 18.62
CA PHE A 1013 -2.37 15.24 17.47
C PHE A 1013 -0.93 14.75 17.47
N ASN A 1014 -0.65 13.69 16.72
CA ASN A 1014 0.71 13.16 16.57
C ASN A 1014 1.08 13.11 15.09
N PHE A 1015 2.05 13.92 14.70
CA PHE A 1015 2.50 14.07 13.33
C PHE A 1015 3.83 13.34 13.04
N SER A 1016 4.38 12.58 14.01
CA SER A 1016 5.61 11.81 13.81
C SER A 1016 5.43 10.69 12.77
N VAL A 1017 6.42 10.45 11.91
CA VAL A 1017 6.49 9.17 11.19
C VAL A 1017 7.03 8.08 12.12
N SER A 1018 6.41 6.91 12.10
CA SER A 1018 6.92 5.73 12.81
C SER A 1018 7.74 4.85 11.86
N PRO A 1019 8.88 4.28 12.29
CA PRO A 1019 9.69 3.36 11.49
C PRO A 1019 9.01 1.98 11.28
N LEU A 1020 7.81 1.76 11.81
CA LEU A 1020 7.00 0.57 11.52
C LEU A 1020 6.24 0.63 10.19
N TRP A 1021 6.18 1.81 9.55
CA TRP A 1021 5.69 1.95 8.18
C TRP A 1021 6.81 1.57 7.21
N GLN A 1022 6.50 0.76 6.20
CA GLN A 1022 7.51 0.30 5.24
C GLN A 1022 8.02 1.45 4.37
N TRP A 1023 7.18 2.45 4.09
CA TRP A 1023 7.53 3.61 3.28
C TRP A 1023 6.65 4.82 3.56
N VAL A 1024 7.25 6.01 3.52
CA VAL A 1024 6.57 7.30 3.66
C VAL A 1024 7.11 8.27 2.61
N GLY A 1025 6.35 8.52 1.55
CA GLY A 1025 6.66 9.57 0.57
C GLY A 1025 6.00 10.89 0.98
N HIS A 1026 6.75 11.99 1.01
CA HIS A 1026 6.20 13.33 1.24
C HIS A 1026 6.74 14.36 0.24
N ALA A 1027 5.86 15.02 -0.53
CA ALA A 1027 6.26 16.15 -1.38
C ALA A 1027 5.91 17.49 -0.69
N VAL A 1028 6.84 18.44 -0.75
CA VAL A 1028 6.78 19.75 -0.08
C VAL A 1028 6.72 20.86 -1.12
N ALA A 1029 5.83 21.83 -0.92
CA ALA A 1029 5.61 22.95 -1.85
C ALA A 1029 6.66 24.03 -1.64
N LEU A 1030 7.69 24.10 -2.50
CA LEU A 1030 8.84 25.00 -2.28
C LEU A 1030 8.45 26.46 -2.19
N HIS A 1031 7.39 26.93 -2.85
CA HIS A 1031 6.99 28.33 -2.97
C HIS A 1031 5.73 28.66 -2.18
N GLU A 1032 5.47 27.99 -1.05
CA GLU A 1032 4.50 28.48 -0.08
C GLU A 1032 5.11 29.60 0.80
N TYR A 1033 4.30 30.64 1.06
CA TYR A 1033 4.71 31.88 1.73
C TYR A 1033 3.74 32.36 2.82
N ARG A 1034 2.54 31.78 2.93
CA ARG A 1034 1.52 32.16 3.91
C ARG A 1034 1.93 31.72 5.32
N TYR A 1035 1.85 32.67 6.24
CA TYR A 1035 2.07 32.44 7.67
C TYR A 1035 1.22 31.30 8.28
N LEU A 1036 0.01 31.05 7.77
CA LEU A 1036 -0.91 30.02 8.28
C LEU A 1036 -0.68 28.61 7.68
N PHE A 1037 0.27 28.48 6.75
CA PHE A 1037 0.63 27.23 6.09
C PHE A 1037 2.13 26.93 6.32
N PRO A 1038 2.57 26.76 7.59
CA PRO A 1038 3.98 26.52 7.88
C PRO A 1038 4.40 25.11 7.44
N LEU A 1039 5.51 25.03 6.69
CA LEU A 1039 6.18 23.76 6.35
C LEU A 1039 6.29 22.82 7.57
N HIS A 1040 5.76 21.61 7.40
CA HIS A 1040 6.00 20.48 8.29
C HIS A 1040 6.81 19.38 7.59
N ALA A 1041 8.14 19.57 7.56
CA ALA A 1041 9.07 18.51 7.16
C ALA A 1041 9.04 17.36 8.19
N LEU A 1042 9.06 16.12 7.71
CA LEU A 1042 8.99 14.90 8.51
C LEU A 1042 10.37 14.49 9.08
N GLY A 1043 11.45 15.04 8.50
CA GLY A 1043 12.83 14.79 8.92
C GLY A 1043 13.42 13.53 8.29
N THR A 1044 14.54 13.05 8.85
CA THR A 1044 15.26 11.89 8.28
C THR A 1044 14.99 10.61 9.08
N GLY A 1045 14.48 9.60 8.38
CA GLY A 1045 14.31 8.23 8.83
C GLY A 1045 14.38 7.28 7.64
N ASP A 1046 14.81 6.03 7.87
CA ASP A 1046 15.17 5.09 6.79
C ASP A 1046 13.99 4.68 5.89
N ASN A 1047 12.75 4.97 6.33
CA ASN A 1047 11.51 4.74 5.60
C ASN A 1047 10.88 6.02 5.03
N ILE A 1048 11.54 7.19 5.11
CA ILE A 1048 11.01 8.48 4.66
C ILE A 1048 11.75 8.92 3.39
N ILE A 1049 11.02 9.21 2.32
CA ILE A 1049 11.51 9.96 1.16
C ILE A 1049 10.74 11.27 1.08
N GLU A 1050 11.45 12.39 1.19
CA GLU A 1050 10.87 13.73 1.22
C GLU A 1050 11.50 14.63 0.15
N ILE A 1051 10.70 15.16 -0.77
CA ILE A 1051 11.14 16.00 -1.90
C ILE A 1051 10.56 17.41 -1.82
N GLY A 1052 11.31 18.42 -2.27
CA GLY A 1052 10.79 19.76 -2.52
C GLY A 1052 10.44 19.93 -3.99
N LEU A 1053 9.21 20.33 -4.30
CA LEU A 1053 8.75 20.59 -5.68
C LEU A 1053 8.43 22.07 -5.89
N ILE A 1054 8.63 22.57 -7.11
CA ILE A 1054 8.19 23.91 -7.53
C ILE A 1054 6.67 24.01 -7.42
N GLY A 1055 6.20 24.86 -6.51
CA GLY A 1055 4.79 25.22 -6.39
C GLY A 1055 4.50 25.86 -5.03
N ALA A 1056 3.42 26.65 -4.92
CA ALA A 1056 2.77 26.95 -3.66
C ALA A 1056 1.92 25.75 -3.18
N HIS A 1057 1.31 25.83 -2.00
CA HIS A 1057 0.52 24.74 -1.42
C HIS A 1057 -0.58 24.22 -2.36
N GLY A 1058 -1.34 25.14 -2.97
CA GLY A 1058 -2.35 24.79 -3.97
C GLY A 1058 -1.77 24.19 -5.26
N ASP A 1059 -0.55 24.58 -5.66
CA ASP A 1059 0.13 24.02 -6.84
C ASP A 1059 0.50 22.53 -6.62
N LEU A 1060 0.72 22.06 -5.39
CA LEU A 1060 0.92 20.63 -5.11
C LEU A 1060 -0.39 19.88 -4.83
N GLY A 1061 -1.39 20.56 -4.25
CA GLY A 1061 -2.68 19.95 -3.94
C GLY A 1061 -3.65 19.82 -5.12
N GLY A 1062 -3.43 20.57 -6.19
CA GLY A 1062 -4.34 20.66 -7.35
C GLY A 1062 -5.35 21.81 -7.28
N GLY A 1063 -5.04 22.88 -6.54
CA GLY A 1063 -5.94 24.03 -6.28
C GLY A 1063 -5.97 25.13 -7.34
N TYR A 1064 -5.08 25.10 -8.34
CA TYR A 1064 -4.98 26.13 -9.38
C TYR A 1064 -5.18 25.57 -10.79
N PRO A 1065 -6.39 25.69 -11.37
CA PRO A 1065 -6.61 25.51 -12.81
C PRO A 1065 -6.16 26.76 -13.58
N GLU A 1066 -5.52 26.55 -14.73
CA GLU A 1066 -5.07 27.65 -15.60
C GLU A 1066 -6.23 28.24 -16.44
N PRO A 1067 -6.33 29.59 -16.57
CA PRO A 1067 -7.49 30.28 -17.16
C PRO A 1067 -7.54 30.26 -18.69
N THR A 1068 -6.46 29.89 -19.37
CA THR A 1068 -6.44 29.78 -20.85
C THR A 1068 -6.78 28.37 -21.35
N GLU A 1069 -6.56 27.35 -20.53
CA GLU A 1069 -6.89 25.94 -20.81
C GLU A 1069 -7.37 25.28 -19.51
N ALA A 1070 -8.69 25.25 -19.33
CA ALA A 1070 -9.39 25.12 -18.03
C ALA A 1070 -9.15 23.84 -17.19
N ASP A 1071 -8.36 22.88 -17.70
CA ASP A 1071 -8.01 21.63 -17.02
C ASP A 1071 -6.51 21.45 -16.74
N THR A 1072 -5.66 22.40 -17.15
CA THR A 1072 -4.20 22.24 -17.03
C THR A 1072 -3.69 22.63 -15.63
N ARG A 1073 -2.98 21.72 -14.94
CA ARG A 1073 -2.39 21.93 -13.59
C ARG A 1073 -1.00 21.29 -13.44
N PRO A 1074 0.00 21.64 -14.28
CA PRO A 1074 1.17 20.78 -14.46
C PRO A 1074 2.07 20.62 -13.22
N LEU A 1075 2.04 21.57 -12.28
CA LEU A 1075 2.79 21.46 -11.02
C LEU A 1075 2.17 20.43 -10.06
N SER A 1076 0.84 20.31 -10.02
CA SER A 1076 0.19 19.25 -9.22
C SER A 1076 0.31 17.90 -9.88
N ASP A 1077 0.39 17.87 -11.20
CA ASP A 1077 0.61 16.66 -11.98
C ASP A 1077 2.01 16.09 -11.69
N ILE A 1078 3.05 16.93 -11.58
CA ILE A 1078 4.40 16.50 -11.14
C ILE A 1078 4.38 15.94 -9.71
N ALA A 1079 3.64 16.57 -8.79
CA ALA A 1079 3.52 16.11 -7.40
C ALA A 1079 2.77 14.77 -7.31
N LEU A 1080 1.74 14.61 -8.14
CA LEU A 1080 0.97 13.39 -8.30
C LEU A 1080 1.81 12.26 -8.92
N GLU A 1081 2.53 12.52 -10.01
CA GLU A 1081 3.45 11.55 -10.66
C GLU A 1081 4.49 11.04 -9.66
N TRP A 1082 5.09 11.96 -8.91
CA TRP A 1082 6.07 11.60 -7.88
C TRP A 1082 5.44 10.72 -6.81
N LEU A 1083 4.26 11.07 -6.28
CA LEU A 1083 3.63 10.28 -5.23
C LEU A 1083 3.11 8.92 -5.75
N LEU A 1084 2.63 8.87 -6.99
CA LEU A 1084 2.31 7.62 -7.70
C LEU A 1084 3.55 6.72 -7.84
N TRP A 1085 4.72 7.30 -8.15
CA TRP A 1085 5.98 6.56 -8.23
C TRP A 1085 6.35 5.97 -6.86
N GLN A 1086 6.32 6.77 -5.79
CA GLN A 1086 6.56 6.30 -4.41
C GLN A 1086 5.60 5.16 -4.02
N ALA A 1087 4.31 5.30 -4.36
CA ALA A 1087 3.30 4.31 -4.00
C ALA A 1087 3.43 3.00 -4.80
N ARG A 1088 3.68 3.10 -6.11
CA ARG A 1088 3.91 1.95 -7.00
C ARG A 1088 5.17 1.17 -6.62
N ALA A 1089 6.23 1.85 -6.15
CA ALA A 1089 7.43 1.21 -5.63
C ALA A 1089 7.14 0.28 -4.44
N GLN A 1090 6.07 0.52 -3.69
CA GLN A 1090 5.60 -0.31 -2.56
C GLN A 1090 4.48 -1.30 -2.96
N GLY A 1091 4.22 -1.45 -4.26
CA GLY A 1091 3.20 -2.34 -4.78
C GLY A 1091 1.76 -1.88 -4.54
N LEU A 1092 1.53 -0.57 -4.32
CA LEU A 1092 0.18 -0.02 -4.36
C LEU A 1092 -0.24 0.18 -5.81
N ALA A 1093 -1.47 -0.20 -6.10
CA ALA A 1093 -1.95 -0.32 -7.46
C ALA A 1093 -2.93 0.84 -7.76
N PHE A 1094 -2.43 1.80 -8.55
CA PHE A 1094 -3.17 3.00 -8.97
C PHE A 1094 -3.32 3.09 -10.48
N ASP A 1095 -4.54 3.39 -10.89
CA ASP A 1095 -4.97 3.73 -12.24
C ASP A 1095 -4.13 4.90 -12.78
N PRO A 1096 -3.79 4.90 -14.08
CA PRO A 1096 -3.28 6.08 -14.75
C PRO A 1096 -4.27 7.24 -14.63
N ILE A 1097 -3.86 8.24 -13.87
CA ILE A 1097 -4.51 9.54 -13.80
C ILE A 1097 -3.99 10.37 -14.99
N PRO A 1098 -4.86 11.08 -15.74
CA PRO A 1098 -4.41 11.93 -16.83
C PRO A 1098 -3.58 13.11 -16.30
N LEU A 1099 -2.40 13.29 -16.87
CA LEU A 1099 -1.41 14.28 -16.48
C LEU A 1099 -1.09 15.14 -17.70
N ASN A 1100 -0.94 16.45 -17.54
CA ASN A 1100 -0.72 17.34 -18.66
C ASN A 1100 0.75 17.37 -19.10
N SER A 1101 1.16 16.37 -19.88
CA SER A 1101 2.53 16.23 -20.41
C SER A 1101 2.93 17.26 -21.47
N ASP A 1102 1.97 17.95 -22.06
CA ASP A 1102 2.20 18.79 -23.25
C ASP A 1102 2.49 20.25 -22.89
N ALA A 1103 2.27 20.62 -21.62
CA ALA A 1103 2.67 21.91 -21.08
C ALA A 1103 4.20 22.02 -21.06
N LYS A 1104 4.74 22.91 -21.90
CA LYS A 1104 6.16 23.32 -21.84
C LYS A 1104 6.45 24.25 -20.67
N TRP A 1105 5.41 24.92 -20.15
CA TRP A 1105 5.51 25.76 -18.98
C TRP A 1105 4.21 25.74 -18.16
N ALA A 1106 4.30 26.03 -16.86
CA ALA A 1106 3.16 26.26 -15.96
C ALA A 1106 3.30 27.61 -15.26
N TYR A 1107 2.21 28.25 -14.82
CA TYR A 1107 2.37 29.37 -13.89
C TYR A 1107 2.65 28.86 -12.48
N LEU A 1108 3.63 29.47 -11.84
CA LEU A 1108 3.82 29.42 -10.41
C LEU A 1108 2.86 30.42 -9.76
N HIS A 1109 2.19 30.02 -8.67
CA HIS A 1109 1.26 30.86 -7.92
C HIS A 1109 1.84 31.32 -6.57
N ASP A 1110 1.38 32.46 -6.06
CA ASP A 1110 1.68 32.97 -4.71
C ASP A 1110 0.40 33.41 -3.98
N GLU A 1111 0.05 32.69 -2.91
CA GLU A 1111 -1.16 32.94 -2.13
C GLU A 1111 -1.01 34.06 -1.07
N SER A 1112 0.07 34.85 -1.11
CA SER A 1112 0.34 35.93 -0.15
C SER A 1112 -0.53 37.19 -0.37
N LEU A 1113 -1.83 37.09 -0.05
CA LEU A 1113 -2.75 38.24 -0.09
C LEU A 1113 -2.32 39.36 0.86
N LEU A 1114 -1.84 40.48 0.31
CA LEU A 1114 -2.38 41.86 0.49
C LEU A 1114 -1.47 42.91 -0.18
N ILE A 1115 -2.09 43.86 -0.91
CA ILE A 1115 -1.52 45.05 -1.59
C ILE A 1115 -0.97 44.80 -3.01
N GLU A 1116 -1.49 45.55 -3.98
CA GLU A 1116 -1.24 45.41 -5.44
C GLU A 1116 0.09 45.98 -5.95
N PHE A 1117 0.91 46.57 -5.09
CA PHE A 1117 2.08 47.37 -5.50
C PHE A 1117 3.45 46.74 -5.20
N ASP A 1118 3.49 45.49 -4.72
CA ASP A 1118 4.75 44.83 -4.36
C ASP A 1118 4.74 43.30 -4.63
N ARG A 1119 4.01 42.88 -5.69
CA ARG A 1119 3.93 41.47 -6.13
C ARG A 1119 5.08 41.05 -7.05
N ASP A 1120 6.26 41.65 -6.91
CA ASP A 1120 7.42 41.22 -7.67
C ASP A 1120 8.15 40.11 -6.93
N VAL A 1121 8.19 38.94 -7.56
CA VAL A 1121 8.97 37.75 -7.13
C VAL A 1121 10.46 38.06 -6.97
N GLU A 1122 10.92 39.17 -7.57
CA GLU A 1122 12.23 39.75 -7.30
C GLU A 1122 12.44 39.97 -5.79
N ASN A 1123 11.42 40.41 -5.04
CA ASN A 1123 11.57 40.71 -3.62
C ASN A 1123 11.78 39.45 -2.75
N TYR A 1124 11.03 38.35 -2.96
CA TYR A 1124 11.17 37.16 -2.11
C TYR A 1124 12.35 36.23 -2.45
N ASP A 1125 12.83 36.20 -3.70
CA ASP A 1125 14.00 35.38 -4.06
C ASP A 1125 15.28 36.20 -4.29
N SER A 1126 15.21 37.53 -4.28
CA SER A 1126 16.39 38.39 -4.56
C SER A 1126 16.63 39.49 -3.52
N LEU A 1127 15.67 39.81 -2.64
CA LEU A 1127 15.85 40.85 -1.63
C LEU A 1127 15.58 40.37 -0.20
N PHE A 1128 16.37 40.92 0.71
CA PHE A 1128 16.55 40.43 2.06
C PHE A 1128 15.58 41.11 3.04
N PHE A 1129 14.27 41.07 2.76
CA PHE A 1129 13.26 41.71 3.61
C PHE A 1129 12.99 40.92 4.90
N VAL A 1130 13.93 41.04 5.84
CA VAL A 1130 13.79 40.58 7.22
C VAL A 1130 12.82 41.50 7.97
N HIS A 1131 11.52 41.23 7.83
CA HIS A 1131 10.53 41.72 8.79
C HIS A 1131 10.36 40.67 9.91
N PRO A 1132 10.55 41.01 11.20
CA PRO A 1132 10.61 40.05 12.30
C PRO A 1132 9.22 39.52 12.71
N SER A 1133 8.56 38.81 11.80
CA SER A 1133 7.31 38.08 12.04
C SER A 1133 7.42 36.66 11.48
N LEU A 1134 6.49 35.78 11.85
CA LEU A 1134 6.59 34.33 11.69
C LEU A 1134 6.60 33.77 10.24
N ARG A 1135 6.76 34.61 9.21
CA ARG A 1135 6.81 34.20 7.78
C ARG A 1135 8.04 33.34 7.41
N ASN A 1136 9.12 33.35 8.21
CA ASN A 1136 10.43 32.83 7.79
C ASN A 1136 10.71 31.32 7.96
N LYS A 1137 9.79 30.50 8.50
CA LYS A 1137 10.13 29.10 8.84
C LYS A 1137 10.46 28.21 7.62
N GLN A 1138 9.77 28.40 6.50
CA GLN A 1138 10.09 27.66 5.29
C GLN A 1138 11.25 28.29 4.50
N PHE A 1139 11.29 29.62 4.38
CA PHE A 1139 12.38 30.33 3.70
C PHE A 1139 13.76 29.95 4.25
N LEU A 1140 13.87 29.75 5.57
CA LEU A 1140 15.10 29.33 6.25
C LEU A 1140 15.23 27.79 6.39
N HIS A 1141 14.36 26.99 5.76
CA HIS A 1141 14.38 25.54 5.97
C HIS A 1141 15.62 24.89 5.34
N PRO A 1142 16.37 24.06 6.11
CA PRO A 1142 17.62 23.43 5.69
C PRO A 1142 17.61 22.58 4.42
N THR A 1143 16.46 22.25 3.85
CA THR A 1143 16.37 21.38 2.65
C THR A 1143 15.32 21.85 1.65
N TYR A 1144 14.40 22.72 2.07
CA TYR A 1144 13.20 23.10 1.30
C TYR A 1144 12.93 24.62 1.36
N GLY A 1145 13.97 25.39 1.70
CA GLY A 1145 13.96 26.84 1.80
C GLY A 1145 14.71 27.53 0.67
N TYR A 1146 15.33 28.67 0.97
CA TYR A 1146 15.93 29.57 -0.01
C TYR A 1146 16.90 28.90 -0.99
N GLY A 1147 17.81 28.05 -0.52
CA GLY A 1147 18.79 27.44 -1.42
C GLY A 1147 18.19 26.34 -2.32
N ALA A 1148 17.07 25.71 -1.93
CA ALA A 1148 16.31 24.79 -2.78
C ALA A 1148 15.54 25.59 -3.85
N ARG A 1149 14.87 26.68 -3.45
CA ARG A 1149 14.29 27.68 -4.37
C ARG A 1149 15.33 28.22 -5.36
N ARG A 1150 16.55 28.46 -4.92
CA ARG A 1150 17.69 28.88 -5.77
C ARG A 1150 18.14 27.79 -6.75
N GLN A 1151 18.15 26.52 -6.36
CA GLN A 1151 18.45 25.40 -7.29
C GLN A 1151 17.40 25.34 -8.41
N VAL A 1152 16.12 25.53 -8.08
CA VAL A 1152 15.02 25.52 -9.08
C VAL A 1152 14.79 26.87 -9.78
N ARG A 1153 15.43 27.97 -9.34
CA ARG A 1153 15.30 29.31 -9.94
C ARG A 1153 15.71 29.35 -11.41
N ALA A 1154 16.61 28.48 -11.84
CA ALA A 1154 17.02 28.35 -13.25
C ALA A 1154 15.85 27.97 -14.18
N PHE A 1155 14.78 27.38 -13.63
CA PHE A 1155 13.57 27.00 -14.37
C PHE A 1155 12.48 28.06 -14.28
N LEU A 1156 12.72 29.25 -13.70
CA LEU A 1156 11.69 30.27 -13.48
C LEU A 1156 11.89 31.49 -14.38
N ASP A 1157 11.07 31.61 -15.44
CA ASP A 1157 10.91 32.84 -16.20
C ASP A 1157 9.95 33.80 -15.47
N ARG A 1158 10.42 35.02 -15.23
CA ARG A 1158 9.70 36.07 -14.48
C ARG A 1158 9.28 37.23 -15.37
N SER A 1159 9.54 37.15 -16.67
CA SER A 1159 9.24 38.21 -17.66
C SER A 1159 7.76 38.27 -18.08
N LEU A 1160 6.85 38.01 -17.13
CA LEU A 1160 5.40 38.03 -17.33
C LEU A 1160 4.93 39.41 -17.80
N SER A 1161 4.11 39.44 -18.84
CA SER A 1161 3.44 40.67 -19.28
C SER A 1161 2.44 41.18 -18.22
N LYS A 1162 1.97 42.43 -18.35
CA LYS A 1162 0.95 42.97 -17.43
C LYS A 1162 -0.37 42.20 -17.51
N GLU A 1163 -0.66 41.64 -18.67
CA GLU A 1163 -1.81 40.81 -18.98
C GLU A 1163 -1.63 39.35 -18.48
N GLU A 1164 -0.41 38.93 -18.15
CA GLU A 1164 -0.11 37.61 -17.58
C GLU A 1164 -0.06 37.62 -16.05
N LYS A 1165 0.24 38.77 -15.41
CA LYS A 1165 0.20 38.97 -13.95
C LYS A 1165 -1.23 39.01 -13.34
N ILE A 1166 -2.22 38.37 -13.97
CA ILE A 1166 -3.60 38.29 -13.47
C ILE A 1166 -3.72 37.22 -12.36
N HIS A 1167 -4.61 37.43 -11.39
CA HIS A 1167 -4.73 36.62 -10.16
C HIS A 1167 -3.44 36.63 -9.32
N ASN A 1168 -2.96 35.45 -8.94
CA ASN A 1168 -1.84 35.17 -8.04
C ASN A 1168 -0.59 34.63 -8.77
N ARG A 1169 -0.49 34.83 -10.09
CA ARG A 1169 0.62 34.35 -10.92
C ARG A 1169 1.88 35.16 -10.68
N VAL A 1170 3.01 34.48 -10.53
CA VAL A 1170 4.28 35.10 -10.19
C VAL A 1170 5.40 34.78 -11.18
N ALA A 1171 5.48 33.55 -11.69
CA ALA A 1171 6.47 33.17 -12.70
C ALA A 1171 5.89 32.12 -13.66
N LYS A 1172 6.56 31.88 -14.79
CA LYS A 1172 6.43 30.64 -15.58
C LYS A 1172 7.55 29.69 -15.18
N VAL A 1173 7.20 28.42 -15.00
CA VAL A 1173 8.12 27.31 -14.77
C VAL A 1173 8.42 26.67 -16.12
N ASP A 1174 9.68 26.59 -16.54
CA ASP A 1174 10.12 25.74 -17.66
C ASP A 1174 10.03 24.28 -17.23
N LEU A 1175 8.97 23.60 -17.68
CA LEU A 1175 8.68 22.22 -17.27
C LEU A 1175 9.59 21.21 -17.95
N GLU A 1176 10.12 21.52 -19.13
CA GLU A 1176 11.03 20.65 -19.89
C GLU A 1176 12.38 20.59 -19.15
N ALA A 1177 12.97 21.74 -18.80
CA ALA A 1177 14.20 21.82 -18.02
C ALA A 1177 14.02 21.35 -16.57
N TYR A 1178 12.87 21.64 -15.94
CA TYR A 1178 12.58 21.19 -14.58
C TYR A 1178 12.37 19.66 -14.49
N TYR A 1179 11.71 19.04 -15.46
CA TYR A 1179 11.55 17.59 -15.52
C TYR A 1179 12.90 16.87 -15.71
N GLU A 1180 13.77 17.39 -16.58
CA GLU A 1180 15.16 16.89 -16.70
C GLU A 1180 15.93 16.97 -15.38
N TRP A 1181 15.78 18.06 -14.62
CA TRP A 1181 16.37 18.21 -13.29
C TRP A 1181 15.76 17.27 -12.24
N LEU A 1182 14.47 16.93 -12.38
CA LEU A 1182 13.79 16.00 -11.49
C LEU A 1182 14.18 14.53 -11.72
N LYS A 1183 14.57 14.12 -12.94
CA LYS A 1183 14.88 12.71 -13.27
C LYS A 1183 15.72 11.92 -12.25
N PRO A 1184 16.80 12.46 -11.64
CA PRO A 1184 17.57 11.75 -10.62
C PRO A 1184 16.77 11.39 -9.36
N TYR A 1185 15.72 12.16 -9.04
CA TYR A 1185 14.81 11.92 -7.91
C TYR A 1185 13.64 10.98 -8.25
N PHE A 1186 13.55 10.52 -9.51
CA PHE A 1186 12.57 9.56 -10.03
C PHE A 1186 13.25 8.24 -10.49
N SER A 1187 14.44 7.93 -9.97
CA SER A 1187 15.38 6.98 -10.59
C SER A 1187 14.79 5.60 -10.91
N THR A 1188 14.82 5.24 -12.18
CA THR A 1188 14.57 3.89 -12.68
C THR A 1188 15.71 2.91 -12.32
N GLU A 1189 15.34 1.64 -12.12
CA GLU A 1189 16.18 0.47 -11.75
C GLU A 1189 16.44 0.24 -10.23
N PRO A 1190 16.58 -1.03 -9.77
CA PRO A 1190 16.23 -1.47 -8.42
C PRO A 1190 17.38 -1.51 -7.39
#